data_AF-A0A946RLI4-F1
#
_entry.id   AF-A0A946RLI4-F1
#
_cell.length_a   1.000
_cell.length_b   1.000
_cell.length_c   1.000
_cell.angle_alpha   90.00
_cell.angle_beta   90.00
_cell.angle_gamma   90.00
#
_symmetry.space_group_name_H-M   'P 1'
#
loop_
_entity.id
_entity.type
_entity.pdbx_description
1 polymer ?
#
loop_
_entity_poly.entity_id
_entity_poly.type
_entity_poly.pdbx_seq_one_letter_code
_entity_poly.pdbx_strand_id
1 'polypeptide(L)'
;MSDYYNHRAQKFDNNGNLLQIFYGAYYASGIGVDDSGNVYVGERFMNRIKKYNSSGRALFEFVTGYAPYGISIHNDGVMDIVYVVTMWQQRQQVQRYTTNGNYTPLTNHNNISPNDPHITLQNGNYISSVEVNDNGIYVAHTYSHYIDHYSHNGSYIGKVGTYGNGPGQFKYVWALDSDKDGNIYATDWLNHRVNKFTKDLVYVSDLNGSANTRLEDARKVIKQIVSSAELNKSANFGLMDWNTRATMRVNISPTGAAEIYKMIDTLTAYGQTYIQHPMELARRYFRGSNTPIKYACQKTMMIVITDGGFNGNTGAGYSAAEDLYKNSGIPTVVISFHGGTQSTHKLLAQYGGTYTDDGVDNDISPIEADSWQQLYTAISDMIRQSIESRQTFTKPVILPGVSGGDDYIFQSTFLYKNFNNKLGTCTSDGKNSESCQWQGHLNKYKLLKDGKVSKTSEWDAGKLLNTRQSSDRNIWAMLKFMGADTTINNFNTSNLIEIKMVIDEASGKLSSDAEVTDLINFVRGIDAYDENKNNNKTEERWKLADIYHSELKVVGAPRATVDANEGDTEAYYRYQKNYNNFKNGNRCGGSCPSRKEVVYVGANDGMLHAFDAKTGKELWAFIPPGMVKNLPKLSSVKANTSNSIYGVDGSIVVKDIYFDKNDGKGARWYTVLIAGQGRGGQSYFALDITNPNAPDFLFAFENDIMDKRIYHWDGDGNRESLSYVSSISPEFDYSKIGEAWSAPMIVAMPENNTRKWVAVFGAGYNGGVNSDYGSSIYVIDLEDKGKVLKRIDLTDVSSNIVNSVPAKLVSITPDTTSKAKYKGSMLYVADLEGKQWKLNLTNKGTLYEVTPIFDAQATVENDRMEFFQITPTIGSDDNLWSYYGTGNQQKVQRLSTDINNRIFGLKDKNFPNYKNVNGLNNTALSSLKNTTTTGNACPSESDLGWYVNLEANERITGKFALYNEILYATRYLPNTNKMCAPGGAILTEHDSACGYQSRKIELGEGIATGAVIYKGNIYLGVSGAGEEDLKDEKGNVVGQKTDNIIVITPNKNKIVPKSKASITEESWREIF
;
A
#
# COMPACT_ATOMS: atom_id res chain seq x y z
N MET A 1 14.68 0.85 37.82
CA MET A 1 14.93 2.30 37.62
C MET A 1 15.72 2.86 38.79
N SER A 2 16.70 3.72 38.53
CA SER A 2 17.40 4.54 39.54
C SER A 2 16.77 5.94 39.61
N ASP A 3 16.38 6.37 40.80
CA ASP A 3 15.71 7.65 41.04
C ASP A 3 16.69 8.59 41.77
N TYR A 4 17.54 9.22 40.97
CA TYR A 4 18.80 9.87 41.36
C TYR A 4 18.65 10.87 42.52
N TYR A 5 17.80 11.88 42.38
CA TYR A 5 17.64 12.93 43.39
C TYR A 5 16.83 12.50 44.62
N ASN A 6 16.12 11.36 44.53
CA ASN A 6 15.36 10.80 45.64
C ASN A 6 16.14 9.72 46.41
N HIS A 7 17.41 9.48 46.07
CA HIS A 7 18.30 8.56 46.76
C HIS A 7 17.73 7.13 46.91
N ARG A 8 17.07 6.64 45.85
CA ARG A 8 16.42 5.32 45.84
C ARG A 8 16.49 4.68 44.46
N ALA A 9 16.26 3.37 44.41
CA ALA A 9 15.88 2.68 43.18
C ALA A 9 14.45 2.15 43.30
N GLN A 10 13.81 1.92 42.16
CA GLN A 10 12.42 1.49 42.06
C GLN A 10 12.27 0.34 41.07
N LYS A 11 11.41 -0.62 41.42
CA LYS A 11 10.97 -1.73 40.56
C LYS A 11 9.51 -1.53 40.23
N PHE A 12 9.18 -1.74 38.96
CA PHE A 12 7.83 -1.67 38.43
C PHE A 12 7.45 -3.00 37.77
N ASP A 13 6.16 -3.24 37.57
CA ASP A 13 5.69 -4.25 36.62
C ASP A 13 5.70 -3.72 35.18
N ASN A 14 5.32 -4.56 34.22
CA ASN A 14 5.30 -4.20 32.79
C ASN A 14 4.28 -3.11 32.45
N ASN A 15 3.33 -2.82 33.35
CA ASN A 15 2.32 -1.78 33.18
C ASN A 15 2.73 -0.45 33.86
N GLY A 16 3.93 -0.40 34.45
CA GLY A 16 4.42 0.78 35.16
C GLY A 16 3.90 0.92 36.60
N ASN A 17 3.25 -0.11 37.17
CA ASN A 17 2.86 -0.08 38.57
C ASN A 17 4.07 -0.32 39.46
N LEU A 18 4.22 0.50 40.51
CA LEU A 18 5.32 0.37 41.45
C LEU A 18 5.18 -0.92 42.28
N LEU A 19 6.20 -1.78 42.24
CA LEU A 19 6.26 -3.03 42.99
C LEU A 19 7.14 -2.93 44.24
N GLN A 20 8.30 -2.28 44.14
CA GLN A 20 9.29 -2.24 45.23
C GLN A 20 10.12 -0.96 45.17
N ILE A 21 10.47 -0.43 46.34
CA ILE A 21 11.46 0.65 46.50
C ILE A 21 12.69 0.11 47.24
N PHE A 22 13.88 0.40 46.72
CA PHE A 22 15.17 0.12 47.34
C PHE A 22 15.70 1.41 47.95
N TYR A 23 15.52 1.57 49.27
CA TYR A 23 15.90 2.78 49.98
C TYR A 23 17.41 2.85 50.26
N GLY A 24 17.90 4.09 50.45
CA GLY A 24 19.27 4.36 50.89
C GLY A 24 20.32 4.06 49.82
N ALA A 25 19.97 4.26 48.54
CA ALA A 25 20.89 4.27 47.41
C ALA A 25 21.20 5.73 47.07
N TYR A 26 22.17 6.32 47.77
CA TYR A 26 22.48 7.74 47.68
C TYR A 26 22.91 8.14 46.28
N TYR A 27 22.14 9.04 45.64
CA TYR A 27 22.39 9.46 44.26
C TYR A 27 22.48 8.28 43.30
N ALA A 28 21.45 7.42 43.36
CA ALA A 28 21.32 6.22 42.55
C ALA A 28 21.51 6.54 41.07
N SER A 29 22.45 5.86 40.43
CA SER A 29 22.87 6.11 39.04
C SER A 29 22.74 4.84 38.21
N GLY A 30 23.80 4.06 38.09
CA GLY A 30 23.77 2.76 37.43
C GLY A 30 22.95 1.74 38.18
N ILE A 31 22.34 0.82 37.45
CA ILE A 31 21.59 -0.29 38.01
C ILE A 31 21.83 -1.55 37.17
N GLY A 32 22.03 -2.69 37.83
CA GLY A 32 22.11 -4.00 37.20
C GLY A 32 21.39 -5.04 38.06
N VAL A 33 20.93 -6.13 37.44
CA VAL A 33 20.22 -7.22 38.13
C VAL A 33 20.91 -8.54 37.78
N ASP A 34 21.20 -9.36 38.78
CA ASP A 34 21.78 -10.70 38.57
C ASP A 34 20.70 -11.78 38.40
N ASP A 35 21.10 -12.99 37.99
CA ASP A 35 20.18 -14.10 37.70
C ASP A 35 19.36 -14.55 38.92
N SER A 36 19.85 -14.25 40.13
CA SER A 36 19.14 -14.50 41.39
C SER A 36 18.15 -13.38 41.75
N GLY A 37 18.03 -12.35 40.91
CA GLY A 37 17.17 -11.19 41.12
C GLY A 37 17.71 -10.18 42.13
N ASN A 38 19.00 -10.23 42.48
CA ASN A 38 19.62 -9.20 43.31
C ASN A 38 19.86 -7.94 42.47
N VAL A 39 19.68 -6.79 43.09
CA VAL A 39 19.78 -5.48 42.43
C VAL A 39 21.03 -4.76 42.90
N TYR A 40 21.87 -4.34 41.97
CA TYR A 40 23.11 -3.59 42.22
C TYR A 40 22.88 -2.16 41.79
N VAL A 41 23.03 -1.22 42.73
CA VAL A 41 22.79 0.21 42.47
C VAL A 41 24.08 0.98 42.71
N GLY A 42 24.50 1.75 41.72
CA GLY A 42 25.65 2.65 41.82
C GLY A 42 25.30 3.92 42.60
N GLU A 43 26.04 4.19 43.67
CA GLU A 43 25.91 5.41 44.46
C GLU A 43 26.98 6.43 44.02
N ARG A 44 26.58 7.34 43.13
CA ARG A 44 27.49 8.14 42.31
C ARG A 44 28.53 8.91 43.12
N PHE A 45 28.11 9.66 44.13
CA PHE A 45 29.02 10.49 44.95
C PHE A 45 29.64 9.74 46.13
N MET A 46 29.25 8.49 46.34
CA MET A 46 29.84 7.61 47.35
C MET A 46 30.91 6.68 46.74
N ASN A 47 31.11 6.72 45.42
CA ASN A 47 32.06 5.89 44.68
C ASN A 47 31.95 4.39 45.02
N ARG A 48 30.72 3.90 45.19
CA ARG A 48 30.45 2.52 45.61
C ARG A 48 29.19 1.96 44.97
N ILE A 49 29.10 0.64 44.91
CA ILE A 49 27.90 -0.09 44.52
C ILE A 49 27.27 -0.70 45.77
N LYS A 50 25.96 -0.61 45.85
CA LYS A 50 25.14 -1.20 46.91
C LYS A 50 24.28 -2.32 46.33
N LYS A 51 24.41 -3.53 46.88
CA LYS A 51 23.66 -4.72 46.49
C LYS A 51 22.44 -4.91 47.39
N TYR A 52 21.30 -5.20 46.79
CA TYR A 52 20.04 -5.53 47.44
C TYR A 52 19.57 -6.91 46.99
N ASN A 53 18.86 -7.64 47.84
CA ASN A 53 18.07 -8.78 47.35
C ASN A 53 16.79 -8.31 46.65
N SER A 54 16.09 -9.24 45.99
CA SER A 54 14.86 -8.96 45.25
C SER A 54 13.72 -8.37 46.11
N SER A 55 13.76 -8.59 47.44
CA SER A 55 12.80 -8.04 48.41
C SER A 55 13.16 -6.64 48.94
N GLY A 56 14.24 -6.03 48.47
CA GLY A 56 14.65 -4.68 48.86
C GLY A 56 15.56 -4.59 50.09
N ARG A 57 16.01 -5.71 50.66
CA ARG A 57 16.98 -5.73 51.76
C ARG A 57 18.39 -5.50 51.21
N ALA A 58 19.08 -4.49 51.73
CA ALA A 58 20.50 -4.29 51.44
C ALA A 58 21.32 -5.48 51.98
N LEU A 59 22.15 -6.05 51.11
CA LEU A 59 23.01 -7.20 51.43
C LEU A 59 24.40 -6.74 51.83
N PHE A 60 25.09 -6.01 50.96
CA PHE A 60 26.40 -5.42 51.22
C PHE A 60 26.71 -4.32 50.18
N GLU A 61 27.83 -3.62 50.38
CA GLU A 61 28.32 -2.55 49.50
C GLU A 61 29.82 -2.69 49.26
N PHE A 62 30.31 -2.23 48.11
CA PHE A 62 31.74 -2.26 47.76
C PHE A 62 32.16 -1.03 46.96
N VAL A 63 33.39 -0.57 47.20
CA VAL A 63 33.95 0.66 46.62
C VAL A 63 34.48 0.38 45.21
N THR A 64 34.15 1.26 44.26
CA THR A 64 34.60 1.20 42.86
C THR A 64 35.76 2.14 42.57
N GLY A 65 36.19 2.93 43.56
CA GLY A 65 37.29 3.91 43.46
C GLY A 65 36.90 5.21 42.75
N TYR A 66 35.99 5.14 41.79
CA TYR A 66 35.41 6.27 41.04
C TYR A 66 33.90 6.13 40.95
N ALA A 67 33.20 7.19 40.51
CA ALA A 67 31.75 7.27 40.53
C ALA A 67 31.13 6.22 39.57
N PRO A 68 30.41 5.20 40.06
CA PRO A 68 29.78 4.20 39.19
C PRO A 68 28.63 4.83 38.39
N TYR A 69 28.43 4.39 37.15
CA TYR A 69 27.40 4.96 36.27
C TYR A 69 26.69 3.95 35.37
N GLY A 70 27.40 3.25 34.49
CA GLY A 70 26.85 2.10 33.75
C GLY A 70 27.13 0.83 34.55
N ILE A 71 26.15 -0.05 34.73
CA ILE A 71 26.34 -1.35 35.37
C ILE A 71 25.68 -2.41 34.49
N SER A 72 26.43 -3.45 34.14
CA SER A 72 25.91 -4.64 33.46
C SER A 72 26.43 -5.88 34.20
N ILE A 73 25.64 -6.94 34.21
CA ILE A 73 25.95 -8.16 34.96
C ILE A 73 25.84 -9.34 33.99
N HIS A 74 26.87 -10.17 33.97
CA HIS A 74 26.92 -11.31 33.07
C HIS A 74 27.56 -12.50 33.77
N ASN A 75 26.97 -13.68 33.59
CA ASN A 75 27.50 -14.94 34.10
C ASN A 75 28.62 -15.44 33.19
N ASP A 76 29.84 -15.61 33.72
CA ASP A 76 30.99 -16.07 32.94
C ASP A 76 31.06 -17.60 32.74
N GLY A 77 29.98 -18.31 33.07
CA GLY A 77 29.89 -19.76 33.11
C GLY A 77 30.27 -20.37 34.47
N VAL A 78 30.77 -19.56 35.41
CA VAL A 78 31.09 -19.97 36.79
C VAL A 78 30.30 -19.14 37.80
N MET A 79 30.29 -17.81 37.64
CA MET A 79 29.55 -16.91 38.52
C MET A 79 29.15 -15.62 37.81
N ASP A 80 28.22 -14.87 38.40
CA ASP A 80 27.89 -13.54 37.92
C ASP A 80 29.05 -12.57 38.16
N ILE A 81 29.29 -11.75 37.16
CA ILE A 81 30.35 -10.75 37.16
C ILE A 81 29.73 -9.38 36.92
N VAL A 82 30.10 -8.42 37.77
CA VAL A 82 29.60 -7.04 37.74
C VAL A 82 30.57 -6.17 36.95
N TYR A 83 30.13 -5.68 35.79
CA TYR A 83 30.84 -4.73 34.95
C TYR A 83 30.35 -3.32 35.25
N VAL A 84 31.29 -2.40 35.47
CA VAL A 84 30.99 -1.06 35.96
C VAL A 84 31.75 -0.04 35.14
N VAL A 85 31.02 0.87 34.49
CA VAL A 85 31.59 2.11 33.98
C VAL A 85 31.74 3.09 35.14
N THR A 86 32.97 3.53 35.37
CA THR A 86 33.26 4.58 36.36
C THR A 86 33.52 5.94 35.70
N MET A 87 33.13 7.03 36.38
CA MET A 87 33.21 8.41 35.90
C MET A 87 34.03 9.32 36.83
N TRP A 88 34.56 10.40 36.22
CA TRP A 88 35.24 11.61 36.74
C TRP A 88 36.69 11.81 36.25
N GLN A 89 37.04 13.07 35.92
CA GLN A 89 38.40 13.60 35.65
C GLN A 89 39.31 12.77 34.73
N GLN A 90 38.86 12.45 33.50
CA GLN A 90 39.65 11.76 32.47
C GLN A 90 40.13 10.34 32.81
N ARG A 91 39.60 9.70 33.87
CA ARG A 91 39.95 8.33 34.28
C ARG A 91 38.79 7.34 34.12
N GLN A 92 37.99 7.52 33.07
CA GLN A 92 36.87 6.63 32.80
C GLN A 92 37.37 5.25 32.37
N GLN A 93 36.67 4.22 32.82
CA GLN A 93 37.05 2.84 32.55
C GLN A 93 35.88 1.91 32.82
N VAL A 94 35.83 0.79 32.09
CA VAL A 94 35.04 -0.39 32.45
C VAL A 94 35.89 -1.24 33.39
N GLN A 95 35.41 -1.41 34.62
CA GLN A 95 36.00 -2.27 35.63
C GLN A 95 35.09 -3.47 35.90
N ARG A 96 35.69 -4.54 36.41
CA ARG A 96 35.02 -5.81 36.62
C ARG A 96 35.20 -6.27 38.05
N TYR A 97 34.10 -6.69 38.67
CA TYR A 97 34.04 -7.11 40.06
C TYR A 97 33.28 -8.43 40.19
N THR A 98 33.69 -9.27 41.12
CA THR A 98 32.89 -10.42 41.55
C THR A 98 31.60 -9.96 42.22
N THR A 99 30.59 -10.84 42.34
CA THR A 99 29.35 -10.56 43.11
C THR A 99 29.56 -10.28 44.60
N ASN A 100 30.78 -10.43 45.13
CA ASN A 100 31.19 -10.07 46.49
C ASN A 100 32.02 -8.77 46.54
N GLY A 101 32.16 -8.06 45.42
CA GLY A 101 32.84 -6.76 45.34
C GLY A 101 34.36 -6.81 45.18
N ASN A 102 34.95 -7.99 44.99
CA ASN A 102 36.40 -8.11 44.70
C ASN A 102 36.68 -7.70 43.25
N TYR A 103 37.64 -6.80 43.03
CA TYR A 103 38.09 -6.38 41.70
C TYR A 103 38.81 -7.53 40.96
N THR A 104 38.48 -7.72 39.68
CA THR A 104 39.02 -8.77 38.80
C THR A 104 39.39 -8.19 37.44
N PRO A 105 40.66 -7.85 37.17
CA PRO A 105 41.07 -7.24 35.89
C PRO A 105 40.79 -8.15 34.69
N LEU A 106 40.65 -7.60 33.47
CA LEU A 106 40.57 -8.42 32.26
C LEU A 106 41.98 -8.94 31.89
N THR A 107 42.04 -10.13 31.32
CA THR A 107 43.28 -10.87 31.09
C THR A 107 44.18 -10.22 30.04
N ASN A 108 43.59 -9.60 29.01
CA ASN A 108 44.33 -8.95 27.92
C ASN A 108 44.41 -7.43 28.04
N HIS A 109 43.51 -6.81 28.83
CA HIS A 109 43.46 -5.35 29.08
C HIS A 109 43.09 -5.10 30.54
N ASN A 110 44.01 -4.59 31.37
CA ASN A 110 43.75 -4.42 32.81
C ASN A 110 42.40 -3.71 33.11
N ASN A 111 42.00 -2.74 32.26
CA ASN A 111 40.64 -2.18 32.16
C ASN A 111 40.40 -1.70 30.70
N ILE A 112 39.15 -1.61 30.25
CA ILE A 112 38.81 -0.91 29.00
C ILE A 112 38.77 0.59 29.31
N SER A 113 39.67 1.36 28.72
CA SER A 113 39.87 2.79 28.99
C SER A 113 39.92 3.58 27.68
N PRO A 114 39.50 4.85 27.66
CA PRO A 114 39.52 5.67 26.45
C PRO A 114 40.91 5.95 25.82
N ASN A 115 41.99 5.45 26.42
CA ASN A 115 43.37 5.58 25.94
C ASN A 115 43.93 4.28 25.32
N ASP A 116 43.05 3.34 24.94
CA ASP A 116 43.44 2.10 24.24
C ASP A 116 44.08 2.41 22.87
N PRO A 117 45.21 1.76 22.49
CA PRO A 117 45.94 2.04 21.25
C PRO A 117 45.14 1.88 19.95
N HIS A 118 43.97 1.23 19.96
CA HIS A 118 43.09 1.11 18.80
C HIS A 118 42.06 2.25 18.66
N ILE A 119 42.04 3.21 19.60
CA ILE A 119 41.12 4.35 19.61
C ILE A 119 41.73 5.52 18.82
N THR A 120 41.14 5.85 17.67
CA THR A 120 41.42 7.09 16.95
C THR A 120 40.86 8.30 17.72
N LEU A 121 41.76 9.09 18.31
CA LEU A 121 41.47 10.23 19.16
C LEU A 121 40.98 11.45 18.36
N GLN A 122 39.70 11.80 18.49
CA GLN A 122 39.22 13.16 18.28
C GLN A 122 38.18 13.52 19.35
N ASN A 123 38.53 14.50 20.20
CA ASN A 123 37.67 15.24 21.14
C ASN A 123 36.96 14.45 22.26
N GLY A 124 37.50 14.56 23.48
CA GLY A 124 36.75 14.42 24.73
C GLY A 124 36.22 13.02 25.02
N ASN A 125 37.09 12.14 25.54
CA ASN A 125 36.78 10.78 25.93
C ASN A 125 35.63 10.69 26.97
N TYR A 126 34.48 10.12 26.57
CA TYR A 126 33.34 9.87 27.44
C TYR A 126 32.70 8.49 27.21
N ILE A 127 32.91 7.55 28.14
CA ILE A 127 32.19 6.27 28.20
C ILE A 127 31.03 6.39 29.19
N SER A 128 29.81 6.10 28.73
CA SER A 128 28.58 6.24 29.52
C SER A 128 27.96 4.92 29.94
N SER A 129 28.16 3.85 29.16
CA SER A 129 27.45 2.60 29.34
C SER A 129 28.28 1.42 28.85
N VAL A 130 28.08 0.29 29.52
CA VAL A 130 28.61 -1.01 29.15
C VAL A 130 27.44 -1.96 29.12
N GLU A 131 27.40 -2.84 28.13
CA GLU A 131 26.51 -3.98 28.09
C GLU A 131 27.32 -5.25 27.85
N VAL A 132 27.04 -6.32 28.60
CA VAL A 132 27.79 -7.58 28.52
C VAL A 132 26.83 -8.75 28.40
N ASN A 133 27.04 -9.58 27.37
CA ASN A 133 26.26 -10.78 27.13
C ASN A 133 27.15 -11.93 26.63
N ASP A 134 26.56 -13.06 26.23
CA ASP A 134 27.27 -14.25 25.74
C ASP A 134 28.20 -13.98 24.54
N ASN A 135 28.02 -12.85 23.83
CA ASN A 135 28.80 -12.50 22.64
C ASN A 135 29.93 -11.49 22.92
N GLY A 136 30.02 -10.94 24.13
CA GLY A 136 31.12 -10.07 24.53
C GLY A 136 30.70 -8.83 25.31
N ILE A 137 31.58 -7.82 25.29
CA ILE A 137 31.46 -6.56 26.01
C ILE A 137 31.28 -5.43 24.99
N TYR A 138 30.20 -4.68 25.12
CA TYR A 138 29.87 -3.54 24.27
C TYR A 138 29.96 -2.25 25.07
N VAL A 139 30.61 -1.22 24.51
CA VAL A 139 30.92 0.01 25.24
C VAL A 139 30.50 1.23 24.44
N ALA A 140 29.71 2.13 25.05
CA ALA A 140 29.24 3.35 24.41
C ALA A 140 30.21 4.52 24.61
N HIS A 141 30.75 5.05 23.52
CA HIS A 141 31.61 6.24 23.50
C HIS A 141 30.80 7.47 23.11
N THR A 142 30.15 8.09 24.10
CA THR A 142 29.11 9.12 23.90
C THR A 142 29.54 10.31 23.07
N TYR A 143 30.62 10.99 23.45
CA TYR A 143 31.07 12.21 22.75
C TYR A 143 31.82 11.91 21.47
N SER A 144 32.19 10.66 21.24
CA SER A 144 32.79 10.20 19.98
C SER A 144 31.78 9.49 19.06
N HIS A 145 30.56 9.28 19.54
CA HIS A 145 29.40 8.82 18.77
C HIS A 145 29.55 7.41 18.18
N TYR A 146 30.16 6.47 18.91
CA TYR A 146 30.30 5.07 18.47
C TYR A 146 30.19 4.06 19.62
N ILE A 147 30.01 2.79 19.26
CA ILE A 147 30.02 1.63 20.15
C ILE A 147 31.21 0.75 19.77
N ASP A 148 32.01 0.34 20.75
CA ASP A 148 33.03 -0.68 20.59
C ASP A 148 32.53 -2.04 21.06
N HIS A 149 33.04 -3.11 20.45
CA HIS A 149 32.82 -4.50 20.83
C HIS A 149 34.16 -5.18 21.16
N TYR A 150 34.20 -5.82 22.31
CA TYR A 150 35.34 -6.59 22.83
C TYR A 150 34.88 -8.00 23.20
N SER A 151 35.79 -8.96 23.16
CA SER A 151 35.58 -10.28 23.76
C SER A 151 35.66 -10.21 25.30
N HIS A 152 35.17 -11.24 26.00
CA HIS A 152 35.18 -11.29 27.48
C HIS A 152 36.56 -11.22 28.13
N ASN A 153 37.63 -11.51 27.38
CA ASN A 153 39.01 -11.39 27.86
C ASN A 153 39.59 -9.97 27.68
N GLY A 154 38.84 -9.07 27.02
CA GLY A 154 39.22 -7.69 26.74
C GLY A 154 39.81 -7.45 25.36
N SER A 155 39.94 -8.45 24.48
CA SER A 155 40.44 -8.21 23.11
C SER A 155 39.39 -7.52 22.24
N TYR A 156 39.79 -6.45 21.53
CA TYR A 156 38.95 -5.68 20.61
C TYR A 156 38.49 -6.53 19.40
N ILE A 157 37.21 -6.43 19.04
CA ILE A 157 36.58 -7.14 17.92
C ILE A 157 36.20 -6.17 16.80
N GLY A 158 35.53 -5.05 17.13
CA GLY A 158 35.05 -4.10 16.13
C GLY A 158 34.32 -2.90 16.71
N LYS A 159 33.81 -2.03 15.83
CA LYS A 159 33.01 -0.85 16.22
C LYS A 159 31.93 -0.52 15.21
N VAL A 160 30.93 0.22 15.67
CA VAL A 160 29.93 0.88 14.83
C VAL A 160 29.68 2.32 15.28
N GLY A 161 29.61 3.23 14.31
CA GLY A 161 29.10 4.58 14.51
C GLY A 161 30.05 5.74 14.28
N THR A 162 29.43 6.87 13.94
CA THR A 162 30.02 8.18 13.66
C THR A 162 29.01 9.26 14.03
N TYR A 163 29.43 10.52 14.15
CA TYR A 163 28.48 11.64 14.28
C TYR A 163 27.52 11.68 13.08
N GLY A 164 26.21 11.73 13.33
CA GLY A 164 25.22 11.92 12.27
C GLY A 164 23.83 11.39 12.64
N ASN A 165 22.93 11.42 11.65
CA ASN A 165 21.53 11.01 11.80
C ASN A 165 21.20 9.70 11.04
N GLY A 166 22.14 9.18 10.25
CA GLY A 166 21.95 7.99 9.43
C GLY A 166 22.01 6.67 10.22
N PRO A 167 21.72 5.51 9.58
CA PRO A 167 21.82 4.19 10.21
C PRO A 167 23.20 3.95 10.79
N GLY A 168 23.24 3.43 12.01
CA GLY A 168 24.47 3.20 12.74
C GLY A 168 25.22 4.47 13.16
N GLN A 169 24.79 5.67 12.75
CA GLN A 169 25.35 6.93 13.21
C GLN A 169 24.67 7.38 14.51
N PHE A 170 25.34 8.19 15.32
CA PHE A 170 24.79 8.69 16.57
C PHE A 170 25.02 10.18 16.70
N LYS A 171 24.10 10.86 17.39
CA LYS A 171 24.37 12.13 18.06
C LYS A 171 24.26 11.90 19.55
N TYR A 172 25.38 11.40 20.09
CA TYR A 172 25.57 11.00 21.48
C TYR A 172 24.89 9.67 21.83
N VAL A 173 25.61 8.56 21.57
CA VAL A 173 25.21 7.25 22.08
C VAL A 173 25.33 7.22 23.61
N TRP A 174 24.27 6.84 24.31
CA TRP A 174 24.22 7.05 25.76
C TRP A 174 24.13 5.76 26.59
N ALA A 175 23.14 4.92 26.31
CA ALA A 175 22.91 3.67 27.03
C ALA A 175 22.82 2.51 26.06
N LEU A 176 23.39 1.38 26.47
CA LEU A 176 23.33 0.10 25.78
C LEU A 176 22.55 -0.90 26.63
N ASP A 177 21.85 -1.81 25.96
CA ASP A 177 21.22 -3.00 26.54
C ASP A 177 21.13 -4.10 25.47
N SER A 178 20.84 -5.35 25.84
CA SER A 178 20.72 -6.44 24.87
C SER A 178 19.49 -7.33 25.05
N ASP A 179 19.02 -7.93 23.95
CA ASP A 179 17.96 -8.93 23.99
C ASP A 179 18.50 -10.36 24.17
N LYS A 180 17.61 -11.31 24.41
CA LYS A 180 17.93 -12.73 24.58
C LYS A 180 18.67 -13.37 23.39
N ASP A 181 18.59 -12.76 22.20
CA ASP A 181 19.23 -13.24 20.98
C ASP A 181 20.61 -12.58 20.77
N GLY A 182 21.02 -11.70 21.70
CA GLY A 182 22.29 -10.99 21.70
C GLY A 182 22.31 -9.73 20.85
N ASN A 183 21.15 -9.25 20.39
CA ASN A 183 21.09 -7.99 19.65
C ASN A 183 21.31 -6.81 20.62
N ILE A 184 22.01 -5.78 20.16
CA ILE A 184 22.38 -4.61 20.96
C ILE A 184 21.45 -3.45 20.67
N TYR A 185 20.89 -2.84 21.70
CA TYR A 185 20.05 -1.66 21.64
C TYR A 185 20.83 -0.47 22.18
N ALA A 186 20.85 0.63 21.42
CA ALA A 186 21.65 1.81 21.73
C ALA A 186 20.81 3.08 21.64
N THR A 187 20.69 3.79 22.77
CA THR A 187 19.99 5.07 22.83
C THR A 187 20.85 6.17 22.22
N ASP A 188 20.22 6.99 21.37
CA ASP A 188 20.84 8.04 20.60
C ASP A 188 20.24 9.39 21.01
N TRP A 189 20.91 10.05 21.95
CA TRP A 189 20.30 11.05 22.81
C TRP A 189 19.74 12.26 22.05
N LEU A 190 20.50 12.81 21.10
CA LEU A 190 20.08 14.00 20.36
C LEU A 190 19.31 13.66 19.08
N ASN A 191 19.39 12.42 18.60
CA ASN A 191 18.51 11.96 17.53
C ASN A 191 17.16 11.43 18.04
N HIS A 192 16.95 11.40 19.36
CA HIS A 192 15.71 10.99 20.01
C HIS A 192 15.21 9.59 19.61
N ARG A 193 16.16 8.67 19.37
CA ARG A 193 15.87 7.31 18.90
C ARG A 193 16.60 6.23 19.70
N VAL A 194 16.17 4.98 19.52
CA VAL A 194 16.88 3.78 19.98
C VAL A 194 17.23 2.94 18.78
N ASN A 195 18.51 2.69 18.56
CA ASN A 195 19.01 1.88 17.43
C ASN A 195 19.16 0.43 17.88
N LYS A 196 18.76 -0.53 17.04
CA LYS A 196 18.99 -1.96 17.19
C LYS A 196 20.10 -2.41 16.24
N PHE A 197 21.03 -3.21 16.77
CA PHE A 197 22.12 -3.84 16.05
C PHE A 197 22.12 -5.34 16.31
N THR A 198 22.65 -6.14 15.39
CA THR A 198 22.99 -7.53 15.67
C THR A 198 24.12 -7.61 16.70
N LYS A 199 24.40 -8.82 17.21
CA LYS A 199 25.56 -9.10 18.06
C LYS A 199 26.91 -8.68 17.45
N ASP A 200 27.00 -8.62 16.12
CA ASP A 200 28.21 -8.23 15.40
C ASP A 200 28.22 -6.73 15.05
N LEU A 201 27.38 -5.94 15.73
CA LEU A 201 27.20 -4.49 15.52
C LEU A 201 26.74 -4.10 14.11
N VAL A 202 26.10 -5.01 13.38
CA VAL A 202 25.43 -4.68 12.10
C VAL A 202 24.10 -4.00 12.41
N TYR A 203 23.87 -2.81 11.86
CA TYR A 203 22.61 -2.07 12.07
C TYR A 203 21.41 -2.88 11.55
N VAL A 204 20.35 -2.96 12.36
CA VAL A 204 19.10 -3.67 12.02
C VAL A 204 17.96 -2.65 11.82
N SER A 205 17.68 -1.84 12.84
CA SER A 205 16.53 -0.93 12.83
C SER A 205 16.67 0.16 13.90
N ASP A 206 15.72 1.08 13.97
CA ASP A 206 15.59 2.08 15.04
C ASP A 206 14.11 2.30 15.44
N LEU A 207 13.90 2.67 16.71
CA LEU A 207 12.63 3.12 17.30
C LEU A 207 12.65 4.66 17.38
N ASN A 208 11.59 5.31 16.89
CA ASN A 208 11.46 6.76 16.63
C ASN A 208 12.36 7.31 15.50
N GLY A 209 12.01 6.96 14.26
CA GLY A 209 12.64 7.50 13.06
C GLY A 209 12.62 9.04 13.02
N SER A 210 13.82 9.61 13.22
CA SER A 210 14.29 10.99 13.00
C SER A 210 13.89 12.09 14.00
N ALA A 211 14.90 12.76 14.57
CA ALA A 211 14.87 14.07 15.20
C ALA A 211 14.54 15.19 14.18
N ASN A 212 13.41 15.06 13.49
CA ASN A 212 12.90 16.08 12.60
C ASN A 212 12.36 17.24 13.42
N THR A 213 12.56 18.44 12.92
CA THR A 213 11.80 19.61 13.35
C THR A 213 10.32 19.39 13.04
N ARG A 214 9.41 20.02 13.80
CA ARG A 214 7.96 19.99 13.52
C ARG A 214 7.63 20.39 12.08
N LEU A 215 8.39 21.31 11.51
CA LEU A 215 8.21 21.70 10.11
C LEU A 215 8.66 20.60 9.14
N GLU A 216 9.73 19.88 9.41
CA GLU A 216 10.13 18.71 8.59
C GLU A 216 9.07 17.63 8.61
N ASP A 217 8.48 17.35 9.78
CA ASP A 217 7.35 16.42 9.89
C ASP A 217 6.12 16.91 9.12
N ALA A 218 5.75 18.19 9.23
CA ALA A 218 4.67 18.75 8.44
C ALA A 218 4.95 18.68 6.93
N ARG A 219 6.19 18.93 6.48
CA ARG A 219 6.58 18.78 5.07
C ARG A 219 6.49 17.32 4.62
N LYS A 220 6.95 16.37 5.45
CA LYS A 220 6.83 14.93 5.22
C LYS A 220 5.36 14.54 4.99
N VAL A 221 4.47 14.99 5.88
CA VAL A 221 3.02 14.74 5.75
C VAL A 221 2.45 15.38 4.50
N ILE A 222 2.69 16.66 4.26
CA ILE A 222 2.14 17.37 3.08
C ILE A 222 2.59 16.70 1.79
N LYS A 223 3.87 16.32 1.66
CA LYS A 223 4.37 15.53 0.52
C LYS A 223 3.57 14.27 0.30
N GLN A 224 3.29 13.54 1.37
CA GLN A 224 2.55 12.28 1.28
C GLN A 224 1.09 12.51 0.88
N ILE A 225 0.45 13.54 1.41
CA ILE A 225 -0.93 13.89 1.05
C ILE A 225 -1.04 14.20 -0.44
N VAL A 226 -0.13 15.03 -0.98
CA VAL A 226 -0.20 15.44 -2.39
C VAL A 226 0.28 14.36 -3.36
N SER A 227 1.05 13.37 -2.90
CA SER A 227 1.50 12.24 -3.73
C SER A 227 0.63 10.98 -3.59
N SER A 228 -0.29 10.95 -2.64
CA SER A 228 -1.27 9.86 -2.50
C SER A 228 -2.26 9.87 -3.67
N ALA A 229 -2.41 8.74 -4.36
CA ALA A 229 -3.38 8.64 -5.44
C ALA A 229 -4.82 8.67 -4.92
N GLU A 230 -5.07 8.06 -3.76
CA GLU A 230 -6.34 8.11 -3.05
C GLU A 230 -6.76 9.56 -2.78
N LEU A 231 -5.87 10.35 -2.15
CA LEU A 231 -6.22 11.69 -1.66
C LEU A 231 -6.17 12.74 -2.78
N ASN A 232 -5.44 12.48 -3.86
CA ASN A 232 -5.41 13.33 -5.06
C ASN A 232 -6.51 12.95 -6.08
N LYS A 233 -7.21 11.82 -5.88
CA LYS A 233 -8.35 11.45 -6.72
C LYS A 233 -9.43 12.50 -6.61
N SER A 234 -9.80 13.14 -7.72
CA SER A 234 -10.87 14.17 -7.74
C SER A 234 -10.63 15.40 -6.84
N ALA A 235 -9.43 15.61 -6.32
CA ALA A 235 -9.06 16.79 -5.54
C ALA A 235 -8.00 17.65 -6.26
N ASN A 236 -7.99 18.95 -5.95
CA ASN A 236 -6.96 19.88 -6.36
C ASN A 236 -6.42 20.57 -5.11
N PHE A 237 -5.11 20.68 -5.00
CA PHE A 237 -4.44 21.22 -3.82
C PHE A 237 -3.87 22.61 -4.10
N GLY A 238 -3.86 23.44 -3.06
CA GLY A 238 -3.11 24.68 -2.99
C GLY A 238 -2.41 24.76 -1.64
N LEU A 239 -1.38 25.60 -1.54
CA LEU A 239 -0.56 25.70 -0.34
C LEU A 239 -0.25 27.16 -0.02
N MET A 240 -0.62 27.57 1.19
CA MET A 240 -0.27 28.87 1.76
C MET A 240 0.67 28.63 2.93
N ASP A 241 1.73 29.43 3.03
CA ASP A 241 2.53 29.54 4.25
C ASP A 241 2.35 30.92 4.89
N TRP A 242 2.63 30.99 6.19
CA TRP A 242 2.39 32.20 6.95
C TRP A 242 3.31 32.32 8.16
N ASN A 243 3.51 33.57 8.58
CA ASN A 243 4.13 34.01 9.82
C ASN A 243 3.54 35.39 10.20
N THR A 244 4.38 36.40 10.40
CA THR A 244 3.98 37.82 10.40
C THR A 244 3.41 38.33 9.07
N ARG A 245 3.49 37.54 7.99
CA ARG A 245 2.87 37.78 6.67
C ARG A 245 2.37 36.44 6.10
N ALA A 246 1.49 36.46 5.11
CA ALA A 246 1.00 35.26 4.43
C ALA A 246 1.29 35.31 2.93
N THR A 247 1.66 34.17 2.34
CA THR A 247 1.97 34.05 0.90
C THR A 247 1.25 32.85 0.30
N MET A 248 0.56 33.06 -0.81
CA MET A 248 0.00 31.97 -1.61
C MET A 248 1.14 31.35 -2.42
N ARG A 249 1.64 30.17 -2.01
CA ARG A 249 2.78 29.50 -2.65
C ARG A 249 2.37 28.76 -3.90
N VAL A 250 1.26 28.04 -3.81
CA VAL A 250 0.67 27.29 -4.91
C VAL A 250 -0.84 27.55 -4.94
N ASN A 251 -1.34 28.01 -6.08
CA ASN A 251 -2.77 28.16 -6.29
C ASN A 251 -3.44 26.79 -6.43
N ILE A 252 -4.71 26.68 -6.03
CA ILE A 252 -5.48 25.46 -6.24
C ILE A 252 -5.66 25.24 -7.74
N SER A 253 -5.06 24.16 -8.27
CA SER A 253 -5.08 23.84 -9.70
C SER A 253 -4.96 22.32 -9.93
N PRO A 254 -5.18 21.83 -11.16
CA PRO A 254 -4.93 20.43 -11.51
C PRO A 254 -3.49 19.96 -11.30
N THR A 255 -2.52 20.87 -11.37
CA THR A 255 -1.07 20.64 -11.18
C THR A 255 -0.59 20.95 -9.76
N GLY A 256 -1.44 21.53 -8.91
CA GLY A 256 -1.06 22.04 -7.59
C GLY A 256 -0.42 20.99 -6.68
N ALA A 257 -0.87 19.74 -6.75
CA ALA A 257 -0.24 18.62 -6.04
C ALA A 257 1.24 18.44 -6.41
N ALA A 258 1.54 18.40 -7.71
CA ALA A 258 2.90 18.24 -8.22
C ALA A 258 3.78 19.46 -7.94
N GLU A 259 3.22 20.67 -8.03
CA GLU A 259 3.91 21.91 -7.68
C GLU A 259 4.27 21.95 -6.19
N ILE A 260 3.31 21.62 -5.31
CA ILE A 260 3.54 21.52 -3.86
C ILE A 260 4.64 20.50 -3.58
N TYR A 261 4.55 19.30 -4.15
CA TYR A 261 5.53 18.23 -3.93
C TYR A 261 6.96 18.68 -4.24
N LYS A 262 7.15 19.42 -5.35
CA LYS A 262 8.46 19.94 -5.78
C LYS A 262 9.00 21.04 -4.87
N MET A 263 8.13 21.91 -4.35
CA MET A 263 8.56 23.11 -3.62
C MET A 263 8.55 22.97 -2.09
N ILE A 264 7.80 22.03 -1.52
CA ILE A 264 7.52 21.96 -0.08
C ILE A 264 8.78 21.88 0.79
N ASP A 265 9.85 21.24 0.32
CA ASP A 265 11.14 21.18 1.04
C ASP A 265 11.81 22.54 1.21
N THR A 266 11.44 23.54 0.39
CA THR A 266 12.03 24.88 0.40
C THR A 266 11.41 25.80 1.46
N LEU A 267 10.31 25.38 2.11
CA LEU A 267 9.69 26.16 3.18
C LEU A 267 10.65 26.33 4.36
N THR A 268 10.52 27.40 5.12
CA THR A 268 11.33 27.67 6.32
C THR A 268 10.48 28.31 7.40
N ALA A 269 10.66 27.93 8.66
CA ALA A 269 9.96 28.54 9.78
C ALA A 269 10.72 29.79 10.29
N TYR A 270 10.03 30.92 10.42
CA TYR A 270 10.52 32.13 11.10
C TYR A 270 9.35 33.06 11.45
N GLY A 271 9.55 33.98 12.38
CA GLY A 271 8.55 35.00 12.75
C GLY A 271 7.51 34.54 13.77
N GLN A 272 6.40 35.28 13.88
CA GLN A 272 5.28 35.00 14.79
C GLN A 272 4.06 34.42 14.04
N THR A 273 3.08 33.91 14.78
CA THR A 273 1.85 33.27 14.27
C THR A 273 0.68 34.27 14.12
N TYR A 274 0.74 35.21 13.16
CA TYR A 274 -0.33 36.20 12.93
C TYR A 274 -1.47 35.68 12.04
N ILE A 275 -2.53 35.12 12.64
CA ILE A 275 -3.62 34.43 11.91
C ILE A 275 -4.46 35.36 11.03
N GLN A 276 -4.46 36.67 11.31
CA GLN A 276 -5.17 37.67 10.50
C GLN A 276 -4.78 37.57 9.01
N HIS A 277 -3.48 37.58 8.72
CA HIS A 277 -2.98 37.68 7.35
C HIS A 277 -3.34 36.49 6.45
N PRO A 278 -3.15 35.21 6.87
CA PRO A 278 -3.55 34.08 6.05
C PRO A 278 -5.07 34.02 5.86
N MET A 279 -5.87 34.33 6.88
CA MET A 279 -7.33 34.29 6.79
C MET A 279 -7.89 35.37 5.86
N GLU A 280 -7.36 36.60 5.93
CA GLU A 280 -7.74 37.68 5.00
C GLU A 280 -7.27 37.42 3.57
N LEU A 281 -6.09 36.79 3.40
CA LEU A 281 -5.62 36.37 2.09
C LEU A 281 -6.51 35.27 1.50
N ALA A 282 -6.87 34.26 2.30
CA ALA A 282 -7.79 33.20 1.90
C ALA A 282 -9.17 33.77 1.49
N ARG A 283 -9.72 34.69 2.30
CA ARG A 283 -10.97 35.40 1.96
C ARG A 283 -10.90 36.12 0.62
N ARG A 284 -9.80 36.83 0.34
CA ARG A 284 -9.57 37.50 -0.95
C ARG A 284 -9.38 36.52 -2.10
N TYR A 285 -8.70 35.40 -1.87
CA TYR A 285 -8.45 34.39 -2.89
C TYR A 285 -9.74 33.68 -3.32
N PHE A 286 -10.52 33.17 -2.37
CA PHE A 286 -11.75 32.43 -2.66
C PHE A 286 -12.90 33.30 -3.15
N ARG A 287 -12.91 34.60 -2.85
CA ARG A 287 -13.93 35.56 -3.31
C ARG A 287 -13.47 36.46 -4.46
N GLY A 288 -12.19 36.38 -4.83
CA GLY A 288 -11.59 37.21 -5.87
C GLY A 288 -11.79 36.63 -7.27
N SER A 289 -11.31 37.36 -8.28
CA SER A 289 -11.36 36.94 -9.69
C SER A 289 -10.62 35.62 -9.96
N ASN A 290 -9.63 35.30 -9.13
CA ASN A 290 -8.78 34.11 -9.26
C ASN A 290 -9.30 32.91 -8.46
N THR A 291 -10.54 32.97 -7.95
CA THR A 291 -11.12 31.87 -7.17
C THR A 291 -11.10 30.55 -7.95
N PRO A 292 -10.71 29.43 -7.32
CA PRO A 292 -10.78 28.10 -7.93
C PRO A 292 -12.22 27.56 -7.97
N ILE A 293 -13.14 28.20 -7.25
CA ILE A 293 -14.56 27.80 -7.19
C ILE A 293 -15.26 28.35 -8.42
N LYS A 294 -15.54 27.46 -9.37
CA LYS A 294 -16.25 27.73 -10.63
C LYS A 294 -17.70 27.23 -10.60
N TYR A 295 -18.03 26.27 -9.74
CA TYR A 295 -19.35 25.63 -9.68
C TYR A 295 -19.83 25.45 -8.24
N ALA A 296 -21.13 25.60 -8.01
CA ALA A 296 -21.73 25.55 -6.67
C ALA A 296 -21.54 24.19 -5.95
N CYS A 297 -21.28 23.11 -6.68
CA CYS A 297 -21.02 21.80 -6.08
C CYS A 297 -19.55 21.52 -5.76
N GLN A 298 -18.62 22.41 -6.15
CA GLN A 298 -17.22 22.25 -5.76
C GLN A 298 -17.09 22.51 -4.27
N LYS A 299 -16.89 21.43 -3.51
CA LYS A 299 -16.60 21.52 -2.09
C LYS A 299 -15.17 22.03 -1.92
N THR A 300 -15.01 23.01 -1.04
CA THR A 300 -13.71 23.58 -0.69
C THR A 300 -13.61 23.61 0.82
N MET A 301 -12.48 23.18 1.36
CA MET A 301 -12.18 23.21 2.79
C MET A 301 -10.79 23.79 2.99
N MET A 302 -10.60 24.48 4.11
CA MET A 302 -9.30 25.00 4.52
C MET A 302 -8.80 24.25 5.75
N ILE A 303 -7.57 23.77 5.67
CA ILE A 303 -6.89 23.08 6.78
C ILE A 303 -5.77 24.00 7.29
N VAL A 304 -5.82 24.36 8.57
CA VAL A 304 -4.84 25.21 9.24
C VAL A 304 -4.02 24.34 10.19
N ILE A 305 -2.74 24.14 9.86
CA ILE A 305 -1.77 23.44 10.72
C ILE A 305 -1.00 24.49 11.51
N THR A 306 -0.93 24.36 12.84
CA THR A 306 -0.25 25.31 13.72
C THR A 306 0.39 24.61 14.91
N ASP A 307 1.56 25.06 15.34
CA ASP A 307 2.30 24.48 16.47
C ASP A 307 2.29 25.35 17.74
N GLY A 308 1.52 26.46 17.70
CA GLY A 308 1.34 27.39 18.80
C GLY A 308 0.09 28.27 18.65
N GLY A 309 -0.17 29.09 19.67
CA GLY A 309 -1.31 30.01 19.73
C GLY A 309 -1.20 31.13 18.70
N PHE A 310 -2.34 31.75 18.38
CA PHE A 310 -2.40 32.82 17.40
C PHE A 310 -2.13 34.19 18.04
N ASN A 311 -1.32 34.99 17.35
CA ASN A 311 -0.93 36.35 17.73
C ASN A 311 -1.53 37.39 16.77
N GLY A 312 -1.32 38.69 17.07
CA GLY A 312 -1.80 39.81 16.24
C GLY A 312 -3.29 40.09 16.42
N ASN A 313 -3.94 40.69 15.42
CA ASN A 313 -5.38 40.97 15.44
C ASN A 313 -6.20 39.71 15.11
N THR A 314 -6.29 38.80 16.08
CA THR A 314 -6.99 37.53 15.95
C THR A 314 -8.48 37.70 15.61
N GLY A 315 -9.13 38.76 16.10
CA GLY A 315 -10.53 39.08 15.79
C GLY A 315 -10.79 39.29 14.29
N ALA A 316 -9.89 39.95 13.57
CA ALA A 316 -9.99 40.07 12.12
C ALA A 316 -9.81 38.72 11.39
N GLY A 317 -8.93 37.85 11.89
CA GLY A 317 -8.77 36.49 11.39
C GLY A 317 -10.04 35.65 11.59
N TYR A 318 -10.65 35.72 12.77
CA TYR A 318 -11.90 35.02 13.09
C TYR A 318 -13.07 35.52 12.25
N SER A 319 -13.20 36.84 12.07
CA SER A 319 -14.23 37.42 11.19
C SER A 319 -14.07 36.97 9.72
N ALA A 320 -12.82 36.82 9.25
CA ALA A 320 -12.58 36.27 7.93
C ALA A 320 -12.93 34.78 7.82
N ALA A 321 -12.67 33.97 8.86
CA ALA A 321 -13.11 32.57 8.93
C ALA A 321 -14.63 32.46 8.88
N GLU A 322 -15.31 33.30 9.65
CA GLU A 322 -16.78 33.34 9.71
C GLU A 322 -17.41 33.76 8.39
N ASP A 323 -16.83 34.76 7.72
CA ASP A 323 -17.29 35.18 6.40
C ASP A 323 -17.12 34.06 5.37
N LEU A 324 -15.97 33.38 5.35
CA LEU A 324 -15.73 32.22 4.48
C LEU A 324 -16.72 31.09 4.75
N TYR A 325 -17.01 30.79 6.01
CA TYR A 325 -17.95 29.74 6.38
C TYR A 325 -19.40 30.13 6.01
N LYS A 326 -19.90 31.26 6.52
CA LYS A 326 -21.31 31.67 6.36
C LYS A 326 -21.65 32.08 4.93
N ASN A 327 -20.74 32.77 4.24
CA ASN A 327 -21.02 33.38 2.94
C ASN A 327 -20.40 32.61 1.75
N SER A 328 -19.44 31.72 1.97
CA SER A 328 -18.86 30.88 0.91
C SER A 328 -18.99 29.37 1.16
N GLY A 329 -19.49 28.95 2.33
CA GLY A 329 -19.63 27.53 2.68
C GLY A 329 -18.27 26.82 2.84
N ILE A 330 -17.20 27.56 3.13
CA ILE A 330 -15.84 27.03 3.26
C ILE A 330 -15.50 26.87 4.75
N PRO A 331 -15.50 25.64 5.28
CA PRO A 331 -15.15 25.40 6.68
C PRO A 331 -13.64 25.52 6.91
N THR A 332 -13.27 25.88 8.13
CA THR A 332 -11.88 25.94 8.60
C THR A 332 -11.62 24.83 9.62
N VAL A 333 -10.82 23.84 9.25
CA VAL A 333 -10.34 22.78 10.15
C VAL A 333 -9.01 23.21 10.75
N VAL A 334 -8.90 23.16 12.07
CA VAL A 334 -7.69 23.55 12.80
C VAL A 334 -7.00 22.31 13.36
N ILE A 335 -5.71 22.13 13.07
CA ILE A 335 -4.89 21.05 13.60
C ILE A 335 -3.78 21.65 14.47
N SER A 336 -3.82 21.31 15.76
CA SER A 336 -2.85 21.68 16.78
C SER A 336 -1.72 20.66 16.77
N PHE A 337 -0.59 21.00 16.14
CA PHE A 337 0.52 20.07 15.92
C PHE A 337 1.63 20.23 16.97
N HIS A 338 1.85 19.24 17.84
CA HIS A 338 2.76 19.22 19.00
C HIS A 338 2.54 20.30 20.09
N GLY A 339 1.70 21.30 19.85
CA GLY A 339 1.52 22.46 20.73
C GLY A 339 0.37 22.33 21.74
N GLY A 340 -0.41 21.25 21.66
CA GLY A 340 -1.70 21.10 22.34
C GLY A 340 -2.75 22.10 21.85
N THR A 341 -4.03 21.84 22.15
CA THR A 341 -5.11 22.76 21.78
C THR A 341 -5.13 24.00 22.66
N GLN A 342 -5.13 25.16 22.02
CA GLN A 342 -5.20 26.46 22.68
C GLN A 342 -6.57 27.12 22.47
N SER A 343 -6.92 28.09 23.33
CA SER A 343 -8.19 28.83 23.21
C SER A 343 -8.35 29.52 21.86
N THR A 344 -7.26 30.02 21.27
CA THR A 344 -7.26 30.63 19.94
C THR A 344 -7.56 29.63 18.81
N HIS A 345 -7.18 28.35 18.99
CA HIS A 345 -7.51 27.30 18.03
C HIS A 345 -8.99 26.99 18.06
N LYS A 346 -9.56 26.83 19.26
CA LYS A 346 -11.00 26.61 19.46
C LYS A 346 -11.84 27.73 18.86
N LEU A 347 -11.44 28.99 19.10
CA LEU A 347 -12.12 30.14 18.51
C LEU A 347 -12.06 30.13 16.98
N LEU A 348 -10.88 29.90 16.38
CA LEU A 348 -10.80 29.83 14.91
C LEU A 348 -11.67 28.71 14.34
N ALA A 349 -11.67 27.53 14.96
CA ALA A 349 -12.53 26.42 14.57
C ALA A 349 -14.03 26.78 14.71
N GLN A 350 -14.40 27.47 15.80
CA GLN A 350 -15.77 27.90 16.05
C GLN A 350 -16.27 28.88 14.98
N TYR A 351 -15.52 29.95 14.72
CA TYR A 351 -15.84 30.90 13.65
C TYR A 351 -15.74 30.25 12.26
N GLY A 352 -14.87 29.26 12.12
CA GLY A 352 -14.72 28.42 10.92
C GLY A 352 -15.82 27.37 10.72
N GLY A 353 -16.77 27.24 11.64
CA GLY A 353 -17.91 26.32 11.55
C GLY A 353 -17.60 24.86 11.84
N THR A 354 -16.51 24.56 12.54
CA THR A 354 -16.04 23.19 12.83
C THR A 354 -15.97 22.86 14.33
N TYR A 355 -16.36 23.80 15.20
CA TYR A 355 -16.46 23.65 16.66
C TYR A 355 -17.72 24.35 17.20
N THR A 356 -18.51 23.72 18.06
CA THR A 356 -19.74 24.26 18.66
C THR A 356 -19.62 24.46 20.17
N ASP A 357 -18.71 23.75 20.87
CA ASP A 357 -18.52 23.80 22.33
C ASP A 357 -19.80 23.48 23.12
N ASP A 358 -20.71 22.69 22.55
CA ASP A 358 -22.04 22.41 23.10
C ASP A 358 -22.08 21.17 24.02
N GLY A 359 -20.94 20.48 24.19
CA GLY A 359 -20.81 19.25 24.97
C GLY A 359 -21.37 18.01 24.27
N VAL A 360 -21.74 18.12 22.99
CA VAL A 360 -22.13 17.00 22.13
C VAL A 360 -20.93 16.61 21.26
N ASP A 361 -20.72 15.32 21.06
CA ASP A 361 -19.61 14.78 20.26
C ASP A 361 -19.86 14.94 18.74
N ASN A 362 -20.02 16.19 18.27
CA ASN A 362 -20.23 16.54 16.87
C ASN A 362 -19.15 17.50 16.31
N ASP A 363 -18.19 17.90 17.15
CA ASP A 363 -17.07 18.77 16.80
C ASP A 363 -16.10 18.09 15.83
N ILE A 364 -15.56 18.86 14.87
CA ILE A 364 -14.61 18.36 13.86
C ILE A 364 -13.19 18.83 14.16
N SER A 365 -13.02 19.99 14.79
CA SER A 365 -11.72 20.53 15.18
C SER A 365 -11.84 21.49 16.37
N PRO A 366 -10.77 21.83 17.12
CA PRO A 366 -9.36 21.52 16.85
C PRO A 366 -9.00 20.04 17.01
N ILE A 367 -8.17 19.53 16.10
CA ILE A 367 -7.60 18.17 16.20
C ILE A 367 -6.21 18.27 16.79
N GLU A 368 -5.92 17.49 17.82
CA GLU A 368 -4.56 17.37 18.37
C GLU A 368 -3.77 16.29 17.62
N ALA A 369 -2.55 16.62 17.22
CA ALA A 369 -1.62 15.70 16.59
C ALA A 369 -0.22 15.90 17.17
N ASP A 370 0.35 14.86 17.78
CA ASP A 370 1.64 14.91 18.46
C ASP A 370 2.75 14.15 17.70
N SER A 371 2.43 13.62 16.52
CA SER A 371 3.38 12.96 15.62
C SER A 371 3.00 13.19 14.15
N TRP A 372 3.96 13.03 13.24
CA TRP A 372 3.68 13.12 11.81
C TRP A 372 2.61 12.11 11.36
N GLN A 373 2.56 10.92 11.98
CA GLN A 373 1.53 9.91 11.69
C GLN A 373 0.14 10.42 12.07
N GLN A 374 -0.02 11.00 13.26
CA GLN A 374 -1.30 11.57 13.70
C GLN A 374 -1.71 12.76 12.81
N LEU A 375 -0.76 13.60 12.42
CA LEU A 375 -1.01 14.70 11.49
C LEU A 375 -1.45 14.19 10.11
N TYR A 376 -0.80 13.14 9.60
CA TYR A 376 -1.20 12.47 8.36
C TYR A 376 -2.61 11.88 8.46
N THR A 377 -2.92 11.17 9.54
CA THR A 377 -4.27 10.62 9.78
C THR A 377 -5.31 11.72 9.79
N ALA A 378 -5.11 12.78 10.59
CA ALA A 378 -6.03 13.90 10.68
C ALA A 378 -6.32 14.56 9.31
N ILE A 379 -5.27 14.87 8.54
CA ILE A 379 -5.45 15.52 7.23
C ILE A 379 -6.07 14.54 6.22
N SER A 380 -5.59 13.29 6.16
CA SER A 380 -6.06 12.32 5.19
C SER A 380 -7.52 11.94 5.42
N ASP A 381 -7.95 11.78 6.67
CA ASP A 381 -9.36 11.49 7.00
C ASP A 381 -10.29 12.63 6.62
N MET A 382 -9.88 13.88 6.86
CA MET A 382 -10.63 15.06 6.43
C MET A 382 -10.78 15.13 4.91
N ILE A 383 -9.72 14.79 4.18
CA ILE A 383 -9.74 14.73 2.72
C ILE A 383 -10.64 13.57 2.24
N ARG A 384 -10.51 12.36 2.80
CA ARG A 384 -11.35 11.19 2.45
C ARG A 384 -12.83 11.50 2.63
N GLN A 385 -13.21 12.11 3.74
CA GLN A 385 -14.58 12.51 4.02
C GLN A 385 -15.09 13.62 3.09
N SER A 386 -14.20 14.38 2.46
CA SER A 386 -14.55 15.45 1.52
C SER A 386 -14.64 14.99 0.06
N ILE A 387 -13.84 13.98 -0.33
CA ILE A 387 -13.80 13.40 -1.67
C ILE A 387 -14.91 12.34 -1.77
N GLU A 388 -16.16 12.80 -1.89
CA GLU A 388 -17.31 11.92 -2.14
C GLU A 388 -17.27 11.41 -3.59
N SER A 389 -17.07 10.11 -3.81
CA SER A 389 -17.27 9.51 -5.13
C SER A 389 -18.65 8.86 -5.24
N ARG A 390 -19.54 9.47 -6.04
CA ARG A 390 -20.84 8.89 -6.43
C ARG A 390 -20.74 7.74 -7.46
N GLN A 391 -19.53 7.27 -7.77
CA GLN A 391 -19.26 6.37 -8.88
C GLN A 391 -18.29 5.27 -8.45
N THR A 392 -18.79 4.26 -7.73
CA THR A 392 -18.05 3.03 -7.44
C THR A 392 -18.85 1.81 -7.88
N PHE A 393 -18.24 0.96 -8.70
CA PHE A 393 -18.74 -0.34 -9.17
C PHE A 393 -17.60 -1.06 -9.89
N THR A 394 -17.73 -2.37 -10.08
CA THR A 394 -16.66 -3.20 -10.65
C THR A 394 -17.04 -3.82 -11.98
N LYS A 395 -16.03 -4.29 -12.68
CA LYS A 395 -16.17 -5.07 -13.90
C LYS A 395 -16.91 -6.38 -13.58
N PRO A 396 -18.03 -6.68 -14.27
CA PRO A 396 -18.69 -7.97 -14.13
C PRO A 396 -17.73 -9.08 -14.50
N VAL A 397 -17.70 -10.14 -13.70
CA VAL A 397 -16.86 -11.30 -13.97
C VAL A 397 -17.75 -12.46 -14.38
N ILE A 398 -17.63 -12.86 -15.64
CA ILE A 398 -18.38 -13.99 -16.20
C ILE A 398 -17.58 -15.26 -16.03
N LEU A 399 -18.27 -16.29 -15.54
CA LEU A 399 -17.68 -17.59 -15.28
C LEU A 399 -18.51 -18.69 -15.95
N PRO A 400 -17.96 -19.29 -17.02
CA PRO A 400 -18.57 -20.45 -17.68
C PRO A 400 -18.57 -21.66 -16.76
N GLY A 401 -19.71 -22.36 -16.69
CA GLY A 401 -19.77 -23.73 -16.19
C GLY A 401 -19.04 -24.02 -14.88
N VAL A 402 -19.24 -23.21 -13.84
CA VAL A 402 -18.83 -23.56 -12.47
C VAL A 402 -19.63 -24.82 -12.09
N SER A 403 -18.95 -25.95 -11.92
CA SER A 403 -19.52 -27.31 -11.73
C SER A 403 -20.51 -27.84 -12.80
N GLY A 404 -20.20 -27.74 -14.10
CA GLY A 404 -20.64 -28.76 -15.09
C GLY A 404 -22.14 -28.80 -15.46
N GLY A 405 -22.85 -27.66 -15.45
CA GLY A 405 -24.24 -27.62 -15.93
C GLY A 405 -24.73 -26.26 -16.43
N ASP A 406 -24.43 -25.16 -15.72
CA ASP A 406 -24.94 -23.82 -16.02
C ASP A 406 -23.83 -22.74 -15.93
N ASP A 407 -23.99 -21.65 -16.67
CA ASP A 407 -23.08 -20.50 -16.65
C ASP A 407 -23.55 -19.43 -15.67
N TYR A 408 -22.61 -18.68 -15.08
CA TYR A 408 -22.93 -17.65 -14.09
C TYR A 408 -22.15 -16.36 -14.33
N ILE A 409 -22.71 -15.24 -13.89
CA ILE A 409 -22.04 -13.95 -13.84
C ILE A 409 -22.00 -13.45 -12.40
N PHE A 410 -20.84 -12.97 -11.99
CA PHE A 410 -20.60 -12.40 -10.68
C PHE A 410 -20.48 -10.89 -10.82
N GLN A 411 -21.19 -10.16 -9.96
CA GLN A 411 -21.17 -8.70 -9.95
C GLN A 411 -21.04 -8.23 -8.52
N SER A 412 -20.02 -7.41 -8.24
CA SER A 412 -20.00 -6.65 -7.00
C SER A 412 -20.65 -5.29 -7.17
N THR A 413 -21.38 -4.88 -6.15
CA THR A 413 -22.00 -3.56 -6.07
C THR A 413 -21.76 -2.99 -4.68
N PHE A 414 -21.89 -1.68 -4.57
CA PHE A 414 -21.72 -0.98 -3.32
C PHE A 414 -22.84 0.01 -3.13
N LEU A 415 -23.50 -0.04 -1.98
CA LEU A 415 -24.47 0.96 -1.58
C LEU A 415 -23.77 1.99 -0.71
N TYR A 416 -23.46 3.13 -1.31
CA TYR A 416 -22.97 4.30 -0.58
C TYR A 416 -24.15 5.08 0.00
N LYS A 417 -24.18 5.26 1.32
CA LYS A 417 -25.19 6.11 1.98
C LYS A 417 -24.66 7.54 2.09
N ASN A 418 -25.41 8.49 1.55
CA ASN A 418 -24.97 9.89 1.40
C ASN A 418 -24.55 10.57 2.71
N PHE A 419 -23.49 11.35 2.59
CA PHE A 419 -23.00 12.32 3.57
C PHE A 419 -23.70 13.67 3.29
N ASN A 420 -24.25 14.34 4.32
CA ASN A 420 -24.93 15.63 4.17
C ASN A 420 -23.98 16.73 3.64
N ASN A 421 -24.57 17.72 2.98
CA ASN A 421 -23.96 18.85 2.27
C ASN A 421 -23.10 19.80 3.14
N LYS A 422 -23.06 19.61 4.46
CA LYS A 422 -22.28 20.41 5.42
C LYS A 422 -21.46 19.48 6.32
N LEU A 423 -20.28 19.07 5.84
CA LEU A 423 -19.28 18.26 6.59
C LEU A 423 -19.86 17.07 7.40
N GLY A 424 -20.85 16.37 6.83
CA GLY A 424 -20.96 14.95 7.14
C GLY A 424 -21.80 14.44 8.28
N THR A 425 -23.01 14.92 8.46
CA THR A 425 -24.00 14.07 9.13
C THR A 425 -24.55 13.06 8.12
N CYS A 426 -24.61 11.77 8.47
CA CYS A 426 -25.35 10.80 7.65
C CYS A 426 -26.82 11.19 7.72
N THR A 427 -27.36 11.74 6.64
CA THR A 427 -28.79 12.08 6.56
C THR A 427 -29.39 11.42 5.33
N SER A 428 -30.42 10.62 5.61
CA SER A 428 -31.28 9.89 4.69
C SER A 428 -31.57 10.59 3.36
N ASP A 429 -31.54 9.79 2.29
CA ASP A 429 -32.19 9.96 1.01
C ASP A 429 -33.74 9.94 1.09
N GLY A 430 -34.32 10.43 2.20
CA GLY A 430 -35.76 10.47 2.42
C GLY A 430 -36.42 9.10 2.61
N LYS A 431 -35.65 8.04 2.91
CA LYS A 431 -36.15 6.73 3.34
C LYS A 431 -35.48 6.34 4.66
N ASN A 432 -36.28 5.83 5.60
CA ASN A 432 -35.93 5.56 7.01
C ASN A 432 -34.73 4.59 7.19
N SER A 433 -33.49 5.07 7.04
CA SER A 433 -32.27 4.32 7.36
C SER A 433 -31.35 5.17 8.23
N GLU A 434 -31.13 4.74 9.48
CA GLU A 434 -30.38 5.44 10.54
C GLU A 434 -28.85 5.21 10.54
N SER A 435 -28.31 4.46 9.58
CA SER A 435 -26.94 3.92 9.64
C SER A 435 -25.99 4.48 8.57
N CYS A 436 -24.78 4.89 8.99
CA CYS A 436 -23.65 5.33 8.13
C CYS A 436 -22.85 4.18 7.48
N GLN A 437 -23.28 2.93 7.69
CA GLN A 437 -22.49 1.76 7.31
C GLN A 437 -22.36 1.60 5.80
N TRP A 438 -21.15 1.31 5.36
CA TRP A 438 -20.82 0.89 4.00
C TRP A 438 -21.30 -0.54 3.73
N GLN A 439 -21.97 -0.75 2.59
CA GLN A 439 -22.60 -2.03 2.25
C GLN A 439 -22.11 -2.57 0.89
N GLY A 440 -21.09 -3.43 0.95
CA GLY A 440 -20.58 -4.15 -0.21
C GLY A 440 -21.30 -5.47 -0.47
N HIS A 441 -21.65 -5.70 -1.73
CA HIS A 441 -22.34 -6.90 -2.18
C HIS A 441 -21.48 -7.64 -3.21
N LEU A 442 -21.59 -8.97 -3.22
CA LEU A 442 -21.09 -9.82 -4.30
C LEU A 442 -22.22 -10.78 -4.68
N ASN A 443 -22.82 -10.54 -5.84
CA ASN A 443 -23.97 -11.29 -6.33
C ASN A 443 -23.51 -12.32 -7.36
N LYS A 444 -24.11 -13.51 -7.32
CA LYS A 444 -24.01 -14.52 -8.38
C LYS A 444 -25.34 -14.62 -9.11
N TYR A 445 -25.35 -14.37 -10.41
CA TYR A 445 -26.52 -14.51 -11.26
C TYR A 445 -26.33 -15.65 -12.25
N LYS A 446 -27.43 -16.31 -12.63
CA LYS A 446 -27.41 -17.34 -13.67
C LYS A 446 -27.43 -16.68 -15.05
N LEU A 447 -26.59 -17.16 -15.96
CA LEU A 447 -26.68 -16.83 -17.38
C LEU A 447 -27.66 -17.79 -18.06
N LEU A 448 -28.69 -17.21 -18.68
CA LEU A 448 -29.74 -17.92 -19.38
C LEU A 448 -29.23 -18.41 -20.75
N LYS A 449 -29.94 -19.36 -21.36
CA LYS A 449 -29.54 -19.98 -22.65
C LYS A 449 -29.44 -18.99 -23.81
N ASP A 450 -30.18 -17.88 -23.74
CA ASP A 450 -30.16 -16.79 -24.72
C ASP A 450 -29.03 -15.76 -24.46
N GLY A 451 -28.22 -15.97 -23.42
CA GLY A 451 -27.12 -15.09 -23.02
C GLY A 451 -27.53 -13.96 -22.07
N LYS A 452 -28.82 -13.83 -21.72
CA LYS A 452 -29.30 -12.84 -20.74
C LYS A 452 -28.98 -13.26 -19.31
N VAL A 453 -29.00 -12.29 -18.39
CA VAL A 453 -28.80 -12.51 -16.96
C VAL A 453 -30.14 -12.78 -16.27
N SER A 454 -30.18 -13.68 -15.29
CA SER A 454 -31.36 -13.91 -14.46
C SER A 454 -31.75 -12.64 -13.68
N LYS A 455 -33.05 -12.40 -13.51
CA LYS A 455 -33.55 -11.23 -12.74
C LYS A 455 -33.23 -11.29 -11.26
N THR A 456 -33.03 -12.49 -10.72
CA THR A 456 -32.69 -12.72 -9.31
C THR A 456 -31.30 -13.32 -9.22
N SER A 457 -30.51 -12.88 -8.23
CA SER A 457 -29.26 -13.55 -7.88
C SER A 457 -29.54 -14.87 -7.16
N GLU A 458 -28.68 -15.86 -7.40
CA GLU A 458 -28.67 -17.16 -6.70
C GLU A 458 -28.27 -16.97 -5.24
N TRP A 459 -27.34 -16.06 -4.98
CA TRP A 459 -26.93 -15.62 -3.67
C TRP A 459 -26.26 -14.25 -3.72
N ASP A 460 -26.19 -13.62 -2.54
CA ASP A 460 -25.46 -12.39 -2.26
C ASP A 460 -24.53 -12.64 -1.05
N ALA A 461 -23.22 -12.66 -1.28
CA ALA A 461 -22.25 -12.98 -0.23
C ALA A 461 -22.22 -11.92 0.87
N GLY A 462 -22.50 -10.65 0.57
CA GLY A 462 -22.58 -9.58 1.57
C GLY A 462 -23.74 -9.81 2.54
N LYS A 463 -24.93 -10.15 2.02
CA LYS A 463 -26.09 -10.51 2.86
C LYS A 463 -25.84 -11.77 3.69
N LEU A 464 -25.24 -12.80 3.09
CA LEU A 464 -24.92 -14.04 3.79
C LEU A 464 -23.88 -13.82 4.89
N LEU A 465 -22.87 -12.97 4.63
CA LEU A 465 -21.86 -12.64 5.62
C LEU A 465 -22.44 -11.78 6.75
N ASN A 466 -23.37 -10.87 6.44
CA ASN A 466 -24.04 -10.07 7.45
C ASN A 466 -24.83 -10.91 8.47
N THR A 467 -25.40 -12.04 8.05
CA THR A 467 -26.12 -12.96 8.96
C THR A 467 -25.21 -13.88 9.78
N ARG A 468 -23.93 -13.99 9.41
CA ARG A 468 -22.94 -14.76 10.15
C ARG A 468 -22.47 -13.98 11.39
N GLN A 469 -22.44 -14.65 12.53
CA GLN A 469 -21.90 -14.06 13.76
C GLN A 469 -20.40 -13.77 13.59
N SER A 470 -19.96 -12.63 14.11
CA SER A 470 -18.56 -12.20 14.12
C SER A 470 -17.62 -13.22 14.78
N SER A 471 -18.09 -13.95 15.79
CA SER A 471 -17.36 -15.03 16.46
C SER A 471 -17.13 -16.26 15.58
N ASP A 472 -18.03 -16.54 14.64
CA ASP A 472 -17.97 -17.71 13.75
C ASP A 472 -17.07 -17.47 12.52
N ARG A 473 -16.57 -16.26 12.31
CA ARG A 473 -15.68 -15.95 11.18
C ARG A 473 -14.27 -16.45 11.42
N ASN A 474 -13.66 -16.99 10.37
CA ASN A 474 -12.25 -17.38 10.34
C ASN A 474 -11.45 -16.27 9.66
N ILE A 475 -10.86 -15.38 10.47
CA ILE A 475 -10.05 -14.27 9.97
C ILE A 475 -8.63 -14.46 10.46
N TRP A 476 -7.67 -14.43 9.54
CA TRP A 476 -6.27 -14.63 9.89
C TRP A 476 -5.33 -13.66 9.20
N ALA A 477 -4.19 -13.45 9.81
CA ALA A 477 -3.11 -12.58 9.35
C ALA A 477 -1.76 -13.26 9.60
N MET A 478 -0.75 -12.94 8.79
CA MET A 478 0.61 -13.39 9.10
C MET A 478 1.25 -12.44 10.12
N LEU A 479 1.22 -12.82 11.40
CA LEU A 479 1.69 -12.00 12.54
C LEU A 479 2.80 -12.69 13.36
N LYS A 480 3.34 -13.81 12.88
CA LYS A 480 4.31 -14.63 13.61
C LYS A 480 5.62 -13.89 13.96
N PHE A 481 6.02 -12.91 13.15
CA PHE A 481 7.15 -12.02 13.47
C PHE A 481 6.96 -11.19 14.75
N MET A 482 5.72 -11.07 15.25
CA MET A 482 5.40 -10.46 16.55
C MET A 482 5.09 -11.49 17.65
N GLY A 483 5.09 -12.79 17.34
CA GLY A 483 4.86 -13.87 18.31
C GLY A 483 3.51 -14.59 18.19
N ALA A 484 2.62 -14.15 17.28
CA ALA A 484 1.30 -14.76 17.13
C ALA A 484 1.37 -16.15 16.48
N ASP A 485 0.36 -16.98 16.73
CA ASP A 485 0.17 -18.24 16.01
C ASP A 485 -0.17 -18.01 14.52
N THR A 486 -0.15 -19.05 13.69
CA THR A 486 -0.46 -18.97 12.25
C THR A 486 -1.77 -19.68 11.88
N THR A 487 -2.71 -19.81 12.82
CA THR A 487 -3.99 -20.49 12.58
C THR A 487 -4.95 -19.62 11.77
N ILE A 488 -5.91 -20.26 11.08
CA ILE A 488 -6.87 -19.60 10.17
C ILE A 488 -7.90 -18.70 10.86
N ASN A 489 -7.80 -18.50 12.17
CA ASN A 489 -8.62 -17.56 12.93
C ASN A 489 -7.81 -16.76 13.97
N ASN A 490 -6.54 -16.45 13.69
CA ASN A 490 -5.66 -15.77 14.64
C ASN A 490 -5.89 -14.26 14.79
N PHE A 491 -6.69 -13.60 13.92
CA PHE A 491 -7.00 -12.18 14.05
C PHE A 491 -8.21 -11.99 14.99
N ASN A 492 -7.95 -12.07 16.29
CA ASN A 492 -8.93 -11.90 17.35
C ASN A 492 -8.25 -11.38 18.63
N THR A 493 -9.04 -11.09 19.67
CA THR A 493 -8.56 -10.48 20.93
C THR A 493 -7.60 -11.36 21.73
N SER A 494 -7.47 -12.65 21.43
CA SER A 494 -6.45 -13.54 22.05
C SER A 494 -5.04 -13.17 21.61
N ASN A 495 -4.87 -12.55 20.43
CA ASN A 495 -3.59 -12.04 19.91
C ASN A 495 -3.56 -10.49 19.95
N LEU A 496 -4.24 -9.89 20.94
CA LEU A 496 -4.34 -8.43 21.10
C LEU A 496 -2.97 -7.77 21.16
N ILE A 497 -2.03 -8.36 21.90
CA ILE A 497 -0.69 -7.80 22.11
C ILE A 497 0.05 -7.71 20.78
N GLU A 498 0.05 -8.79 19.99
CA GLU A 498 0.78 -8.88 18.73
C GLU A 498 0.16 -7.97 17.67
N ILE A 499 -1.17 -7.90 17.59
CA ILE A 499 -1.88 -6.97 16.69
C ILE A 499 -1.56 -5.52 17.08
N LYS A 500 -1.61 -5.20 18.37
CA LYS A 500 -1.27 -3.89 18.91
C LYS A 500 0.16 -3.51 18.59
N MET A 501 1.13 -4.42 18.73
CA MET A 501 2.54 -4.15 18.41
C MET A 501 2.74 -3.72 16.95
N VAL A 502 2.03 -4.33 15.99
CA VAL A 502 2.10 -3.93 14.58
C VAL A 502 1.48 -2.54 14.35
N ILE A 503 0.35 -2.26 15.01
CA ILE A 503 -0.32 -0.95 14.92
C ILE A 503 0.54 0.16 15.54
N ASP A 504 1.11 -0.09 16.71
CA ASP A 504 1.93 0.86 17.45
C ASP A 504 3.26 1.12 16.72
N GLU A 505 3.89 0.09 16.14
CA GLU A 505 5.09 0.23 15.30
C GLU A 505 4.85 1.20 14.13
N ALA A 506 3.72 1.06 13.45
CA ALA A 506 3.41 1.87 12.27
C ALA A 506 2.90 3.28 12.60
N SER A 507 2.13 3.42 13.67
CA SER A 507 1.54 4.70 14.06
C SER A 507 2.48 5.58 14.86
N GLY A 508 3.52 5.01 15.48
CA GLY A 508 4.35 5.72 16.46
C GLY A 508 3.58 6.16 17.71
N LYS A 509 2.32 5.74 17.85
CA LYS A 509 1.46 5.95 19.03
C LYS A 509 1.44 4.65 19.83
N LEU A 510 1.51 4.77 21.15
CA LEU A 510 1.18 3.66 22.05
C LEU A 510 -0.35 3.61 22.19
N SER A 511 -1.00 2.65 21.55
CA SER A 511 -2.44 2.50 21.63
C SER A 511 -2.85 1.92 22.99
N SER A 512 -4.07 2.21 23.43
CA SER A 512 -4.68 1.50 24.56
C SER A 512 -5.24 0.15 24.12
N ASP A 513 -5.39 -0.77 25.06
CA ASP A 513 -5.96 -2.09 24.80
C ASP A 513 -7.42 -2.00 24.35
N ALA A 514 -8.16 -1.00 24.86
CA ALA A 514 -9.54 -0.73 24.46
C ALA A 514 -9.63 -0.29 22.99
N GLU A 515 -8.78 0.65 22.55
CA GLU A 515 -8.75 1.11 21.15
C GLU A 515 -8.51 -0.04 20.16
N VAL A 516 -7.53 -0.91 20.46
CA VAL A 516 -7.22 -2.04 19.57
C VAL A 516 -8.28 -3.14 19.67
N THR A 517 -8.88 -3.35 20.84
CA THR A 517 -10.02 -4.27 21.00
C THR A 517 -11.22 -3.83 20.17
N ASP A 518 -11.57 -2.55 20.22
CA ASP A 518 -12.65 -1.98 19.41
C ASP A 518 -12.38 -2.13 17.92
N LEU A 519 -11.13 -1.88 17.48
CA LEU A 519 -10.72 -2.10 16.08
C LEU A 519 -10.84 -3.57 15.66
N ILE A 520 -10.36 -4.51 16.48
CA ILE A 520 -10.46 -5.96 16.20
C ILE A 520 -11.94 -6.34 16.08
N ASN A 521 -12.77 -5.93 17.03
CA ASN A 521 -14.20 -6.19 17.02
C ASN A 521 -14.87 -5.61 15.77
N PHE A 522 -14.52 -4.38 15.39
CA PHE A 522 -15.00 -3.73 14.19
C PHE A 522 -14.68 -4.50 12.91
N VAL A 523 -13.41 -4.89 12.73
CA VAL A 523 -12.93 -5.66 11.57
C VAL A 523 -13.61 -7.04 11.50
N ARG A 524 -13.86 -7.67 12.66
CA ARG A 524 -14.57 -8.95 12.73
C ARG A 524 -16.06 -8.82 12.41
N GLY A 525 -16.65 -7.64 12.59
CA GLY A 525 -18.01 -7.30 12.18
C GLY A 525 -18.96 -6.91 13.32
N ILE A 526 -18.44 -6.38 14.42
CA ILE A 526 -19.21 -5.75 15.50
C ILE A 526 -19.23 -4.23 15.28
N ASP A 527 -20.35 -3.55 15.56
CA ASP A 527 -20.47 -2.09 15.47
C ASP A 527 -19.79 -1.37 16.65
N ALA A 528 -18.49 -1.60 16.86
CA ALA A 528 -17.73 -1.06 17.99
C ALA A 528 -17.67 0.48 18.02
N TYR A 529 -17.95 1.14 16.88
CA TYR A 529 -17.95 2.59 16.73
C TYR A 529 -19.35 3.21 16.74
N ASP A 530 -20.42 2.43 16.95
CA ASP A 530 -21.81 2.91 17.05
C ASP A 530 -22.24 3.74 15.82
N GLU A 531 -22.05 3.18 14.62
CA GLU A 531 -22.30 3.87 13.33
C GLU A 531 -23.78 4.15 13.04
N ASN A 532 -24.69 3.56 13.79
CA ASN A 532 -26.13 3.83 13.73
C ASN A 532 -26.64 4.70 14.89
N LYS A 533 -25.75 5.11 15.81
CA LYS A 533 -26.04 6.06 16.90
C LYS A 533 -27.12 5.58 17.87
N ASN A 534 -27.21 4.28 18.09
CA ASN A 534 -28.15 3.71 19.06
C ASN A 534 -27.51 3.46 20.44
N ASN A 535 -26.24 3.83 20.62
CA ASN A 535 -25.41 3.59 21.81
C ASN A 535 -25.13 2.11 22.11
N ASN A 536 -25.34 1.21 21.17
CA ASN A 536 -25.05 -0.22 21.29
C ASN A 536 -23.80 -0.61 20.48
N LYS A 537 -22.65 -0.65 21.15
CA LYS A 537 -21.36 -0.99 20.53
C LYS A 537 -21.08 -2.48 20.35
N THR A 538 -22.06 -3.35 20.62
CA THR A 538 -21.86 -4.81 20.70
C THR A 538 -22.64 -5.60 19.66
N GLU A 539 -23.44 -4.92 18.85
CA GLU A 539 -24.24 -5.56 17.81
C GLU A 539 -23.47 -5.84 16.52
N GLU A 540 -24.02 -6.72 15.71
CA GLU A 540 -23.46 -7.07 14.41
C GLU A 540 -23.66 -5.94 13.40
N ARG A 541 -22.66 -5.74 12.54
CA ARG A 541 -22.70 -4.79 11.42
C ARG A 541 -22.55 -5.48 10.06
N TRP A 542 -22.77 -4.71 9.00
CA TRP A 542 -22.38 -5.13 7.65
C TRP A 542 -20.86 -5.35 7.58
N LYS A 543 -20.43 -6.49 7.06
CA LYS A 543 -19.04 -6.96 7.18
C LYS A 543 -18.23 -6.91 5.89
N LEU A 544 -18.88 -6.92 4.73
CA LEU A 544 -18.22 -6.94 3.42
C LEU A 544 -18.13 -5.52 2.85
N ALA A 545 -16.91 -5.07 2.55
CA ALA A 545 -16.68 -3.77 1.92
C ALA A 545 -16.96 -3.77 0.42
N ASP A 546 -16.86 -2.58 -0.19
CA ASP A 546 -16.76 -2.52 -1.63
C ASP A 546 -15.58 -3.35 -2.14
N ILE A 547 -15.89 -4.23 -3.07
CA ILE A 547 -14.92 -4.75 -4.01
C ILE A 547 -14.94 -3.71 -5.13
N TYR A 548 -13.84 -3.03 -5.43
CA TYR A 548 -13.82 -1.94 -6.41
C TYR A 548 -12.86 -2.20 -7.59
N HIS A 549 -11.55 -2.29 -7.38
CA HIS A 549 -10.63 -2.60 -8.48
C HIS A 549 -10.23 -4.07 -8.54
N SER A 550 -10.37 -4.81 -7.43
CA SER A 550 -9.99 -6.22 -7.38
C SER A 550 -10.88 -7.06 -8.31
N GLU A 551 -10.30 -7.60 -9.38
CA GLU A 551 -10.92 -8.67 -10.16
C GLU A 551 -10.94 -9.98 -9.36
N LEU A 552 -12.14 -10.54 -9.14
CA LEU A 552 -12.31 -11.84 -8.47
C LEU A 552 -11.79 -13.00 -9.35
N LYS A 553 -11.35 -14.09 -8.69
CA LYS A 553 -10.95 -15.33 -9.35
C LYS A 553 -11.66 -16.52 -8.73
N VAL A 554 -12.28 -17.38 -9.56
CA VAL A 554 -12.87 -18.63 -9.11
C VAL A 554 -11.94 -19.80 -9.33
N VAL A 555 -11.76 -20.58 -8.27
CA VAL A 555 -10.78 -21.63 -8.19
C VAL A 555 -11.45 -22.98 -7.94
N GLY A 556 -11.66 -23.76 -9.00
CA GLY A 556 -12.11 -25.17 -8.94
C GLY A 556 -11.02 -26.16 -9.27
N ALA A 557 -11.37 -27.42 -9.59
CA ALA A 557 -10.43 -28.49 -9.97
C ALA A 557 -9.35 -28.03 -10.98
N PRO A 558 -8.09 -28.50 -10.86
CA PRO A 558 -7.04 -28.22 -11.84
C PRO A 558 -7.41 -28.76 -13.22
N ARG A 559 -7.39 -27.89 -14.24
CA ARG A 559 -7.86 -28.19 -15.61
C ARG A 559 -6.87 -27.82 -16.71
N ALA A 560 -5.64 -27.41 -16.37
CA ALA A 560 -4.69 -26.96 -17.38
C ALA A 560 -4.35 -28.07 -18.40
N THR A 561 -4.19 -27.65 -19.66
CA THR A 561 -3.91 -28.53 -20.80
C THR A 561 -2.53 -29.16 -20.66
N VAL A 562 -2.43 -30.44 -21.00
CA VAL A 562 -1.19 -31.21 -21.03
C VAL A 562 -1.01 -31.71 -22.45
N ASP A 563 0.13 -31.43 -23.07
CA ASP A 563 0.42 -31.83 -24.46
C ASP A 563 1.85 -32.36 -24.56
N ALA A 564 2.05 -33.52 -25.18
CA ALA A 564 3.36 -34.14 -25.35
C ALA A 564 4.07 -33.70 -26.65
N ASN A 565 3.39 -33.01 -27.56
CA ASN A 565 3.86 -32.79 -28.93
C ASN A 565 4.45 -31.40 -29.19
N GLU A 566 4.15 -30.41 -28.36
CA GLU A 566 4.53 -29.01 -28.57
C GLU A 566 5.67 -28.57 -27.63
N GLY A 567 6.92 -28.93 -27.96
CA GLY A 567 8.08 -28.87 -27.05
C GLY A 567 8.43 -27.50 -26.43
N ASP A 568 7.95 -26.40 -27.00
CA ASP A 568 8.21 -25.04 -26.50
C ASP A 568 7.12 -24.52 -25.53
N THR A 569 5.96 -25.19 -25.48
CA THR A 569 4.79 -24.77 -24.68
C THR A 569 4.93 -25.08 -23.18
N GLU A 570 4.18 -24.35 -22.35
CA GLU A 570 3.96 -24.70 -20.95
C GLU A 570 3.14 -26.00 -20.81
N ALA A 571 2.24 -26.30 -21.76
CA ALA A 571 1.53 -27.59 -21.80
C ALA A 571 2.49 -28.80 -21.87
N TYR A 572 3.59 -28.67 -22.62
CA TYR A 572 4.65 -29.67 -22.65
C TYR A 572 5.45 -29.74 -21.36
N TYR A 573 5.72 -28.60 -20.71
CA TYR A 573 6.31 -28.62 -19.38
C TYR A 573 5.42 -29.34 -18.35
N ARG A 574 4.11 -29.11 -18.41
CA ARG A 574 3.12 -29.83 -17.58
C ARG A 574 3.12 -31.33 -17.85
N TYR A 575 3.31 -31.75 -19.10
CA TYR A 575 3.49 -33.16 -19.45
C TYR A 575 4.75 -33.75 -18.80
N GLN A 576 5.90 -33.09 -18.98
CA GLN A 576 7.18 -33.53 -18.41
C GLN A 576 7.18 -33.64 -16.88
N LYS A 577 6.43 -32.77 -16.20
CA LYS A 577 6.29 -32.75 -14.73
C LYS A 577 5.05 -33.50 -14.22
N ASN A 578 4.51 -34.43 -15.02
CA ASN A 578 3.41 -35.31 -14.62
C ASN A 578 2.20 -34.59 -14.02
N TYR A 579 1.77 -33.46 -14.62
CA TYR A 579 0.64 -32.66 -14.13
C TYR A 579 -0.67 -33.46 -14.02
N ASN A 580 -0.84 -34.53 -14.81
CA ASN A 580 -1.98 -35.45 -14.67
C ASN A 580 -2.06 -36.11 -13.27
N ASN A 581 -0.94 -36.34 -12.60
CA ASN A 581 -0.93 -36.86 -11.21
C ASN A 581 -1.44 -35.81 -10.23
N PHE A 582 -1.20 -34.52 -10.48
CA PHE A 582 -1.79 -33.45 -9.69
C PHE A 582 -3.31 -33.36 -9.94
N LYS A 583 -3.73 -33.42 -11.21
CA LYS A 583 -5.16 -33.40 -11.56
C LYS A 583 -5.97 -34.50 -10.90
N ASN A 584 -5.42 -35.71 -10.85
CA ASN A 584 -6.08 -36.89 -10.30
C ASN A 584 -5.67 -37.21 -8.85
N GLY A 585 -4.89 -36.32 -8.22
CA GLY A 585 -4.35 -36.53 -6.87
C GLY A 585 -5.35 -36.17 -5.77
N ASN A 586 -4.86 -36.16 -4.52
CA ASN A 586 -5.67 -35.92 -3.31
C ASN A 586 -5.18 -34.74 -2.45
N ARG A 587 -4.35 -33.84 -3.02
CA ARG A 587 -3.75 -32.71 -2.28
C ARG A 587 -4.65 -31.48 -2.17
N CYS A 588 -5.85 -31.53 -2.75
CA CYS A 588 -6.72 -30.37 -2.90
C CYS A 588 -7.73 -30.23 -1.74
N GLY A 589 -7.32 -30.57 -0.51
CA GLY A 589 -8.23 -30.74 0.63
C GLY A 589 -9.09 -32.01 0.53
N GLY A 590 -8.61 -32.99 -0.23
CA GLY A 590 -9.36 -34.13 -0.76
C GLY A 590 -9.00 -34.38 -2.22
N SER A 591 -9.83 -35.13 -2.92
CA SER A 591 -9.63 -35.44 -4.35
C SER A 591 -9.63 -34.17 -5.21
N CYS A 592 -8.57 -33.96 -6.00
CA CYS A 592 -8.39 -32.79 -6.86
C CYS A 592 -9.42 -32.66 -7.99
N PRO A 593 -9.91 -33.75 -8.62
CA PRO A 593 -11.03 -33.67 -9.56
C PRO A 593 -12.31 -33.08 -8.95
N SER A 594 -12.51 -33.24 -7.65
CA SER A 594 -13.63 -32.69 -6.88
C SER A 594 -13.21 -31.56 -5.95
N ARG A 595 -12.12 -30.84 -6.26
CA ARG A 595 -11.70 -29.68 -5.45
C ARG A 595 -12.86 -28.69 -5.35
N LYS A 596 -13.20 -28.31 -4.12
CA LYS A 596 -14.23 -27.29 -3.84
C LYS A 596 -13.94 -26.02 -4.64
N GLU A 597 -14.96 -25.53 -5.34
CA GLU A 597 -14.89 -24.28 -6.09
C GLU A 597 -15.03 -23.08 -5.13
N VAL A 598 -14.03 -22.20 -5.13
CA VAL A 598 -13.96 -21.04 -4.23
C VAL A 598 -13.78 -19.76 -5.03
N VAL A 599 -14.54 -18.72 -4.69
CA VAL A 599 -14.38 -17.36 -5.19
C VAL A 599 -13.40 -16.63 -4.28
N TYR A 600 -12.27 -16.19 -4.82
CA TYR A 600 -11.31 -15.33 -4.14
C TYR A 600 -11.48 -13.89 -4.62
N VAL A 601 -11.61 -12.94 -3.70
CA VAL A 601 -11.76 -11.53 -4.01
C VAL A 601 -11.20 -10.64 -2.91
N GLY A 602 -10.45 -9.61 -3.27
CA GLY A 602 -9.99 -8.58 -2.35
C GLY A 602 -11.10 -7.54 -2.13
N ALA A 603 -11.22 -7.06 -0.90
CA ALA A 603 -12.18 -6.03 -0.53
C ALA A 603 -11.52 -4.91 0.29
N ASN A 604 -12.20 -3.77 0.31
CA ASN A 604 -11.76 -2.53 0.94
C ASN A 604 -11.91 -2.49 2.47
N ASP A 605 -12.35 -3.59 3.07
CA ASP A 605 -12.26 -3.87 4.52
C ASP A 605 -10.86 -4.35 4.92
N GLY A 606 -9.93 -4.45 3.96
CA GLY A 606 -8.55 -4.87 4.19
C GLY A 606 -8.33 -6.37 4.06
N MET A 607 -9.30 -7.13 3.55
CA MET A 607 -9.23 -8.58 3.49
C MET A 607 -9.28 -9.15 2.06
N LEU A 608 -8.56 -10.24 1.87
CA LEU A 608 -8.83 -11.21 0.81
C LEU A 608 -9.86 -12.21 1.34
N HIS A 609 -11.05 -12.24 0.73
CA HIS A 609 -12.10 -13.19 1.10
C HIS A 609 -12.10 -14.43 0.22
N ALA A 610 -12.42 -15.58 0.84
CA ALA A 610 -12.68 -16.84 0.17
C ALA A 610 -14.14 -17.27 0.39
N PHE A 611 -14.96 -17.21 -0.66
CA PHE A 611 -16.36 -17.63 -0.61
C PHE A 611 -16.56 -18.96 -1.34
N ASP A 612 -17.36 -19.86 -0.77
CA ASP A 612 -17.80 -21.06 -1.48
C ASP A 612 -18.62 -20.66 -2.72
N ALA A 613 -18.18 -21.04 -3.91
CA ALA A 613 -18.80 -20.58 -5.17
C ALA A 613 -20.23 -21.10 -5.37
N LYS A 614 -20.60 -22.20 -4.70
CA LYS A 614 -21.94 -22.79 -4.77
C LYS A 614 -22.89 -22.07 -3.82
N THR A 615 -22.47 -21.80 -2.59
CA THR A 615 -23.36 -21.32 -1.53
C THR A 615 -23.23 -19.84 -1.19
N GLY A 616 -22.15 -19.18 -1.63
CA GLY A 616 -21.84 -17.78 -1.29
C GLY A 616 -21.34 -17.58 0.15
N LYS A 617 -21.21 -18.65 0.95
CA LYS A 617 -20.75 -18.57 2.35
C LYS A 617 -19.24 -18.34 2.42
N GLU A 618 -18.82 -17.42 3.29
CA GLU A 618 -17.40 -17.18 3.60
C GLU A 618 -16.79 -18.41 4.28
N LEU A 619 -15.66 -18.88 3.74
CA LEU A 619 -14.84 -19.95 4.30
C LEU A 619 -13.81 -19.38 5.29
N TRP A 620 -13.12 -18.34 4.86
CA TRP A 620 -12.13 -17.58 5.63
C TRP A 620 -11.84 -16.24 4.94
N ALA A 621 -11.21 -15.34 5.69
CA ALA A 621 -10.66 -14.08 5.19
C ALA A 621 -9.20 -13.93 5.65
N PHE A 622 -8.34 -13.38 4.79
CA PHE A 622 -6.93 -13.15 5.06
C PHE A 622 -6.60 -11.67 5.05
N ILE A 623 -5.93 -11.18 6.10
CA ILE A 623 -5.39 -9.83 6.18
C ILE A 623 -3.88 -9.90 5.89
N PRO A 624 -3.40 -9.34 4.77
CA PRO A 624 -1.97 -9.30 4.47
C PRO A 624 -1.19 -8.57 5.58
N PRO A 625 0.06 -8.96 5.87
CA PRO A 625 0.84 -8.35 6.96
C PRO A 625 1.00 -6.83 6.79
N GLY A 626 1.24 -6.34 5.57
CA GLY A 626 1.29 -4.91 5.26
C GLY A 626 -0.06 -4.18 5.37
N MET A 627 -1.18 -4.90 5.52
CA MET A 627 -2.52 -4.32 5.69
C MET A 627 -2.88 -4.07 7.15
N VAL A 628 -2.33 -4.85 8.09
CA VAL A 628 -2.68 -4.76 9.52
C VAL A 628 -2.47 -3.34 10.06
N LYS A 629 -1.35 -2.70 9.69
CA LYS A 629 -1.04 -1.32 10.06
C LYS A 629 -1.98 -0.27 9.49
N ASN A 630 -2.71 -0.60 8.42
CA ASN A 630 -3.65 0.29 7.75
C ASN A 630 -5.08 0.14 8.28
N LEU A 631 -5.41 -0.94 9.02
CA LEU A 631 -6.74 -1.15 9.59
C LEU A 631 -7.24 0.00 10.49
N PRO A 632 -6.40 0.69 11.31
CA PRO A 632 -6.86 1.84 12.07
C PRO A 632 -7.47 2.96 11.22
N LYS A 633 -7.15 3.04 9.91
CA LYS A 633 -7.75 4.02 8.99
C LYS A 633 -9.25 3.79 8.76
N LEU A 634 -9.77 2.59 9.08
CA LEU A 634 -11.22 2.32 9.08
C LEU A 634 -11.94 3.12 10.17
N SER A 635 -11.26 3.42 11.28
CA SER A 635 -11.79 4.32 12.30
C SER A 635 -11.68 5.78 11.83
N SER A 636 -12.69 6.59 12.16
CA SER A 636 -12.68 8.01 11.88
C SER A 636 -12.30 8.79 13.12
N VAL A 637 -11.63 9.92 12.94
CA VAL A 637 -11.49 10.94 14.00
C VAL A 637 -12.83 11.56 14.42
N LYS A 638 -13.90 11.33 13.64
CA LYS A 638 -15.25 11.76 13.95
C LYS A 638 -16.04 10.65 14.65
N ALA A 639 -16.72 11.00 15.74
CA ALA A 639 -17.58 10.08 16.45
C ALA A 639 -18.68 9.45 15.57
N ASN A 640 -19.05 8.22 15.91
CA ASN A 640 -20.11 7.44 15.24
C ASN A 640 -19.93 7.33 13.71
N THR A 641 -18.70 7.37 13.22
CA THR A 641 -18.38 7.36 11.79
C THR A 641 -17.20 6.41 11.53
N SER A 642 -17.26 5.65 10.45
CA SER A 642 -16.12 4.91 9.91
C SER A 642 -15.75 5.41 8.52
N ASN A 643 -14.55 5.06 8.07
CA ASN A 643 -14.12 5.30 6.69
C ASN A 643 -14.18 3.98 5.91
N SER A 644 -14.63 4.03 4.66
CA SER A 644 -14.16 3.04 3.68
C SER A 644 -12.75 3.44 3.27
N ILE A 645 -11.84 2.48 3.26
CA ILE A 645 -10.45 2.66 2.86
C ILE A 645 -10.18 1.84 1.62
N TYR A 646 -9.16 2.18 0.84
CA TYR A 646 -8.64 1.19 -0.09
C TYR A 646 -7.87 0.13 0.71
N GLY A 647 -8.31 -1.12 0.62
CA GLY A 647 -7.79 -2.24 1.42
C GLY A 647 -6.98 -3.21 0.56
N VAL A 648 -7.47 -4.44 0.42
CA VAL A 648 -6.94 -5.38 -0.58
C VAL A 648 -7.65 -5.10 -1.91
N ASP A 649 -7.21 -4.08 -2.62
CA ASP A 649 -7.90 -3.54 -3.80
C ASP A 649 -7.27 -4.00 -5.13
N GLY A 650 -6.12 -4.67 -5.11
CA GLY A 650 -5.45 -5.15 -6.33
C GLY A 650 -6.06 -6.44 -6.88
N SER A 651 -6.04 -6.60 -8.21
CA SER A 651 -6.56 -7.80 -8.88
C SER A 651 -5.76 -9.07 -8.55
N ILE A 652 -6.51 -10.17 -8.36
CA ILE A 652 -5.96 -11.46 -7.95
C ILE A 652 -5.50 -12.28 -9.15
N VAL A 653 -4.39 -12.99 -8.96
CA VAL A 653 -3.72 -13.79 -9.98
C VAL A 653 -3.37 -15.15 -9.34
N VAL A 654 -4.13 -16.20 -9.68
CA VAL A 654 -3.97 -17.65 -9.34
C VAL A 654 -3.40 -18.63 -10.41
N LYS A 655 -2.10 -19.00 -10.44
CA LYS A 655 -1.56 -19.98 -11.41
C LYS A 655 -1.14 -21.30 -10.73
N ASP A 656 -1.25 -22.41 -11.45
CA ASP A 656 -0.63 -23.66 -11.01
C ASP A 656 0.86 -23.65 -11.38
N ILE A 657 1.74 -23.78 -10.39
CA ILE A 657 3.21 -23.77 -10.57
C ILE A 657 3.85 -25.02 -9.97
N TYR A 658 5.04 -25.38 -10.45
CA TYR A 658 5.77 -26.57 -10.02
C TYR A 658 7.10 -26.15 -9.40
N PHE A 659 7.23 -26.30 -8.09
CA PHE A 659 8.43 -25.91 -7.33
C PHE A 659 8.58 -26.74 -6.07
N ASP A 660 9.72 -26.66 -5.41
CA ASP A 660 9.95 -27.24 -4.08
C ASP A 660 9.69 -26.20 -3.00
N LYS A 661 8.82 -26.52 -2.04
CA LYS A 661 8.57 -25.67 -0.87
C LYS A 661 9.66 -25.81 0.20
N ASN A 662 10.62 -26.71 0.01
CA ASN A 662 11.60 -27.14 1.00
C ASN A 662 10.95 -27.75 2.26
N ASP A 663 9.78 -28.38 2.09
CA ASP A 663 9.02 -29.03 3.18
C ASP A 663 9.36 -30.52 3.34
N GLY A 664 10.51 -30.95 2.80
CA GLY A 664 11.01 -32.33 2.85
C GLY A 664 10.29 -33.33 1.91
N LYS A 665 9.34 -32.86 1.09
CA LYS A 665 8.53 -33.72 0.20
C LYS A 665 8.84 -33.50 -1.30
N GLY A 666 9.82 -32.65 -1.60
CA GLY A 666 10.29 -32.40 -2.97
C GLY A 666 9.34 -31.55 -3.82
N ALA A 667 9.82 -31.25 -5.03
CA ALA A 667 9.10 -30.43 -5.99
C ALA A 667 7.77 -31.04 -6.46
N ARG A 668 6.69 -30.25 -6.42
CA ARG A 668 5.34 -30.66 -6.82
C ARG A 668 4.50 -29.48 -7.30
N TRP A 669 3.34 -29.78 -7.88
CA TRP A 669 2.40 -28.77 -8.35
C TRP A 669 1.62 -28.12 -7.21
N TYR A 670 1.49 -26.81 -7.23
CA TYR A 670 0.68 -26.02 -6.30
C TYR A 670 -0.16 -25.01 -7.06
N THR A 671 -1.34 -24.69 -6.54
CA THR A 671 -2.13 -23.55 -7.00
C THR A 671 -1.77 -22.33 -6.16
N VAL A 672 -1.02 -21.40 -6.75
CA VAL A 672 -0.53 -20.19 -6.07
C VAL A 672 -1.35 -18.98 -6.48
N LEU A 673 -1.81 -18.24 -5.48
CA LEU A 673 -2.49 -16.95 -5.58
C LEU A 673 -1.48 -15.86 -5.22
N ILE A 674 -1.39 -14.81 -6.03
CA ILE A 674 -0.69 -13.57 -5.73
C ILE A 674 -1.64 -12.39 -5.94
N ALA A 675 -1.57 -11.40 -5.05
CA ALA A 675 -2.36 -10.18 -5.15
C ALA A 675 -1.57 -8.99 -4.57
N GLY A 676 -1.86 -7.81 -5.09
CA GLY A 676 -1.38 -6.54 -4.54
C GLY A 676 -2.47 -5.87 -3.69
N GLN A 677 -2.08 -4.89 -2.87
CA GLN A 677 -3.05 -4.04 -2.15
C GLN A 677 -3.74 -3.02 -3.07
N GLY A 678 -3.37 -2.89 -4.35
CA GLY A 678 -3.95 -1.89 -5.24
C GLY A 678 -3.70 -0.48 -4.71
N ARG A 679 -4.77 0.31 -4.56
CA ARG A 679 -4.70 1.64 -3.92
C ARG A 679 -4.48 1.58 -2.41
N GLY A 680 -4.67 0.43 -1.78
CA GLY A 680 -4.55 0.27 -0.33
C GLY A 680 -3.11 0.22 0.18
N GLY A 681 -2.12 0.08 -0.71
CA GLY A 681 -0.72 0.14 -0.31
C GLY A 681 0.28 -0.32 -1.36
N GLN A 682 1.55 -0.28 -0.94
CA GLN A 682 2.74 -0.58 -1.73
C GLN A 682 3.24 -2.01 -1.46
N SER A 683 2.31 -2.97 -1.45
CA SER A 683 2.59 -4.34 -1.03
C SER A 683 1.92 -5.38 -1.94
N TYR A 684 2.61 -6.51 -2.07
CA TYR A 684 2.09 -7.74 -2.65
C TYR A 684 2.27 -8.90 -1.67
N PHE A 685 1.40 -9.90 -1.78
CA PHE A 685 1.46 -11.13 -1.00
C PHE A 685 1.08 -12.34 -1.85
N ALA A 686 1.55 -13.52 -1.46
CA ALA A 686 1.25 -14.78 -2.12
C ALA A 686 0.82 -15.88 -1.14
N LEU A 687 -0.15 -16.68 -1.56
CA LEU A 687 -0.72 -17.82 -0.83
C LEU A 687 -0.70 -19.07 -1.71
N ASP A 688 -0.41 -20.23 -1.12
CA ASP A 688 -0.76 -21.52 -1.70
C ASP A 688 -2.18 -21.87 -1.29
N ILE A 689 -3.07 -21.90 -2.29
CA ILE A 689 -4.50 -22.22 -2.14
C ILE A 689 -4.82 -23.58 -2.79
N THR A 690 -3.85 -24.48 -2.89
CA THR A 690 -4.06 -25.84 -3.38
C THR A 690 -5.16 -26.53 -2.59
N ASN A 691 -5.10 -26.43 -1.25
CA ASN A 691 -6.15 -26.85 -0.35
C ASN A 691 -7.00 -25.61 0.06
N PRO A 692 -8.24 -25.48 -0.44
CA PRO A 692 -9.07 -24.31 -0.15
C PRO A 692 -9.47 -24.18 1.33
N ASN A 693 -9.39 -25.26 2.12
CA ASN A 693 -9.74 -25.24 3.54
C ASN A 693 -8.54 -24.98 4.47
N ALA A 694 -7.32 -25.00 3.95
CA ALA A 694 -6.09 -24.74 4.69
C ALA A 694 -5.08 -24.06 3.75
N PRO A 695 -5.32 -22.77 3.43
CA PRO A 695 -4.35 -21.98 2.67
C PRO A 695 -3.05 -21.83 3.45
N ASP A 696 -1.95 -21.67 2.73
CA ASP A 696 -0.61 -21.56 3.31
C ASP A 696 0.06 -20.28 2.83
N PHE A 697 0.68 -19.54 3.74
CA PHE A 697 1.34 -18.27 3.41
C PHE A 697 2.69 -18.55 2.74
N LEU A 698 2.98 -17.89 1.62
CA LEU A 698 4.25 -18.10 0.90
C LEU A 698 5.24 -16.97 1.16
N PHE A 699 4.79 -15.74 1.00
CA PHE A 699 5.58 -14.54 1.24
C PHE A 699 4.71 -13.28 1.12
N ALA A 700 5.25 -12.17 1.61
CA ALA A 700 4.79 -10.82 1.26
C ALA A 700 5.98 -9.86 1.23
N PHE A 701 5.81 -8.72 0.58
CA PHE A 701 6.79 -7.63 0.68
C PHE A 701 6.08 -6.30 0.58
N GLU A 702 6.72 -5.28 1.15
CA GLU A 702 6.20 -3.93 1.21
C GLU A 702 7.33 -2.91 1.02
N ASN A 703 7.02 -1.84 0.29
CA ASN A 703 7.82 -0.64 0.24
C ASN A 703 7.18 0.46 1.10
N ASP A 704 7.72 0.73 2.28
CA ASP A 704 7.29 1.85 3.12
C ASP A 704 8.04 3.12 2.72
N ILE A 705 7.44 3.90 1.82
CA ILE A 705 8.03 5.14 1.32
C ILE A 705 8.17 6.23 2.39
N MET A 706 7.36 6.17 3.45
CA MET A 706 7.35 7.21 4.49
C MET A 706 8.55 7.07 5.40
N ASP A 707 8.83 5.84 5.81
CA ASP A 707 9.99 5.56 6.66
C ASP A 707 11.21 5.11 5.87
N LYS A 708 11.08 5.06 4.52
CA LYS A 708 12.13 4.64 3.60
C LYS A 708 12.67 3.28 4.02
N ARG A 709 11.76 2.33 4.15
CA ARG A 709 12.02 0.97 4.62
C ARG A 709 11.33 -0.05 3.73
N ILE A 710 11.98 -1.18 3.56
CA ILE A 710 11.45 -2.37 2.94
C ILE A 710 11.13 -3.38 4.03
N TYR A 711 9.99 -4.03 3.90
CA TYR A 711 9.67 -5.21 4.68
C TYR A 711 9.50 -6.41 3.75
N HIS A 712 10.08 -7.55 4.12
CA HIS A 712 9.90 -8.81 3.41
C HIS A 712 9.53 -9.90 4.42
N TRP A 713 8.42 -10.58 4.18
CA TRP A 713 7.94 -11.71 4.98
C TRP A 713 8.12 -12.99 4.21
N ASP A 714 8.73 -13.96 4.86
CA ASP A 714 8.99 -15.28 4.30
C ASP A 714 7.86 -16.26 4.64
N GLY A 715 7.84 -17.46 4.03
CA GLY A 715 6.75 -18.44 4.23
C GLY A 715 6.61 -18.94 5.68
N ASP A 716 7.67 -18.83 6.49
CA ASP A 716 7.65 -19.17 7.90
C ASP A 716 7.13 -18.00 8.77
N GLY A 717 6.85 -16.84 8.18
CA GLY A 717 6.38 -15.65 8.85
C GLY A 717 7.48 -14.78 9.46
N ASN A 718 8.76 -15.05 9.16
CA ASN A 718 9.87 -14.20 9.57
C ASN A 718 9.86 -12.91 8.73
N ARG A 719 10.22 -11.77 9.35
CA ARG A 719 10.22 -10.47 8.69
C ARG A 719 11.62 -9.86 8.65
N GLU A 720 12.12 -9.59 7.45
CA GLU A 720 13.27 -8.71 7.23
C GLU A 720 12.81 -7.25 7.17
N SER A 721 13.58 -6.35 7.78
CA SER A 721 13.35 -4.90 7.73
C SER A 721 14.62 -4.20 7.28
N LEU A 722 14.58 -3.55 6.12
CA LEU A 722 15.75 -2.99 5.46
C LEU A 722 15.53 -1.51 5.17
N SER A 723 16.42 -0.64 5.65
CA SER A 723 16.31 0.80 5.39
C SER A 723 16.96 1.19 4.07
N TYR A 724 16.44 2.21 3.37
CA TYR A 724 17.03 2.73 2.12
C TYR A 724 18.45 3.26 2.28
N VAL A 725 18.77 3.69 3.49
CA VAL A 725 20.05 4.32 3.85
C VAL A 725 21.15 3.29 4.15
N SER A 726 20.78 2.03 4.37
CA SER A 726 21.69 0.89 4.22
C SER A 726 21.67 0.44 2.75
N SER A 727 22.79 -0.09 2.23
CA SER A 727 22.75 -0.76 0.92
C SER A 727 21.77 -1.94 0.97
N ILE A 728 20.60 -1.79 0.36
CA ILE A 728 19.61 -2.87 0.25
C ILE A 728 20.19 -3.92 -0.69
N SER A 729 20.24 -5.18 -0.25
CA SER A 729 20.66 -6.28 -1.11
C SER A 729 19.73 -6.37 -2.32
N PRO A 730 20.24 -6.57 -3.55
CA PRO A 730 19.42 -6.56 -4.77
C PRO A 730 18.18 -7.45 -4.73
N GLU A 731 18.27 -8.60 -4.05
CA GLU A 731 17.19 -9.57 -3.89
C GLU A 731 16.02 -9.11 -3.01
N PHE A 732 16.20 -8.01 -2.26
CA PHE A 732 15.17 -7.37 -1.45
C PHE A 732 14.91 -5.91 -1.87
N ASP A 733 15.46 -5.46 -2.99
CA ASP A 733 15.31 -4.08 -3.43
C ASP A 733 13.94 -3.85 -4.10
N TYR A 734 12.90 -3.68 -3.27
CA TYR A 734 11.55 -3.30 -3.67
C TYR A 734 11.33 -1.77 -3.63
N SER A 735 12.39 -0.97 -3.51
CA SER A 735 12.31 0.48 -3.23
C SER A 735 11.58 1.32 -4.29
N LYS A 736 11.43 0.76 -5.50
CA LYS A 736 10.69 1.40 -6.60
C LYS A 736 9.20 1.04 -6.65
N ILE A 737 8.68 0.21 -5.75
CA ILE A 737 7.25 -0.12 -5.73
C ILE A 737 6.43 1.08 -5.23
N GLY A 738 5.49 1.53 -6.06
CA GLY A 738 4.39 2.42 -5.72
C GLY A 738 3.13 1.65 -5.31
N GLU A 739 1.98 2.32 -5.34
CA GLU A 739 0.70 1.65 -5.09
C GLU A 739 0.51 0.48 -6.07
N ALA A 740 0.16 -0.70 -5.58
CA ALA A 740 0.21 -1.98 -6.29
C ALA A 740 -0.91 -2.17 -7.35
N TRP A 741 -1.07 -1.19 -8.25
CA TRP A 741 -2.09 -1.15 -9.30
C TRP A 741 -1.80 -2.12 -10.44
N SER A 742 -0.52 -2.38 -10.72
CA SER A 742 -0.12 -3.35 -11.73
C SER A 742 -0.40 -4.75 -11.20
N ALA A 743 -1.42 -5.39 -11.76
CA ALA A 743 -1.70 -6.78 -11.45
C ALA A 743 -0.53 -7.67 -11.90
N PRO A 744 -0.05 -8.59 -11.06
CA PRO A 744 1.07 -9.45 -11.42
C PRO A 744 0.72 -10.44 -12.52
N MET A 745 1.74 -11.05 -13.09
CA MET A 745 1.59 -12.13 -14.05
C MET A 745 2.56 -13.24 -13.74
N ILE A 746 2.06 -14.47 -13.64
CA ILE A 746 2.90 -15.65 -13.37
C ILE A 746 3.29 -16.31 -14.70
N VAL A 747 4.58 -16.34 -14.98
CA VAL A 747 5.16 -16.95 -16.20
C VAL A 747 6.30 -17.90 -15.84
N ALA A 748 6.53 -18.88 -16.69
CA ALA A 748 7.71 -19.74 -16.61
C ALA A 748 8.78 -19.20 -17.58
N MET A 749 9.87 -18.67 -17.05
CA MET A 749 11.00 -18.18 -17.85
C MET A 749 12.11 -19.25 -17.94
N PRO A 750 12.96 -19.23 -18.98
CA PRO A 750 14.10 -20.13 -19.07
C PRO A 750 15.25 -19.69 -18.16
N GLU A 751 15.83 -20.62 -17.42
CA GLU A 751 17.02 -20.38 -16.59
C GLU A 751 17.88 -21.66 -16.55
N ASN A 752 19.17 -21.57 -16.84
CA ASN A 752 20.12 -22.71 -16.79
C ASN A 752 19.62 -23.98 -17.51
N ASN A 753 19.04 -23.84 -18.71
CA ASN A 753 18.39 -24.92 -19.49
C ASN A 753 17.16 -25.57 -18.85
N THR A 754 16.65 -25.00 -17.76
CA THR A 754 15.41 -25.39 -17.08
C THR A 754 14.38 -24.26 -17.16
N ARG A 755 13.24 -24.40 -16.47
CA ARG A 755 12.24 -23.35 -16.32
C ARG A 755 12.20 -22.91 -14.86
N LYS A 756 12.05 -21.61 -14.65
CA LYS A 756 11.82 -20.98 -13.36
C LYS A 756 10.49 -20.23 -13.37
N TRP A 757 9.69 -20.41 -12.32
CA TRP A 757 8.45 -19.68 -12.12
C TRP A 757 8.71 -18.32 -11.51
N VAL A 758 8.26 -17.28 -12.22
CA VAL A 758 8.41 -15.90 -11.78
C VAL A 758 7.07 -15.17 -11.83
N ALA A 759 6.93 -14.16 -10.98
CA ALA A 759 5.91 -13.14 -11.15
C ALA A 759 6.53 -11.87 -11.74
N VAL A 760 5.84 -11.27 -12.71
CA VAL A 760 6.24 -10.04 -13.39
C VAL A 760 5.14 -8.99 -13.24
N PHE A 761 5.51 -7.78 -12.83
CA PHE A 761 4.59 -6.65 -12.65
C PHE A 761 5.32 -5.32 -12.86
N GLY A 762 4.56 -4.30 -13.26
CA GLY A 762 5.02 -2.93 -13.21
C GLY A 762 5.13 -2.48 -11.76
N ALA A 763 5.99 -1.53 -11.46
CA ALA A 763 6.19 -1.06 -10.10
C ALA A 763 4.99 -0.28 -9.53
N GLY A 764 3.88 -0.18 -10.26
CA GLY A 764 2.64 0.38 -9.75
C GLY A 764 2.51 1.88 -10.01
N TYR A 765 1.54 2.52 -9.34
CA TYR A 765 1.23 3.93 -9.52
C TYR A 765 1.90 4.79 -8.45
N ASN A 766 2.35 5.99 -8.84
CA ASN A 766 3.07 6.92 -7.96
C ASN A 766 2.31 8.24 -7.69
N GLY A 767 0.99 8.19 -7.79
CA GLY A 767 0.14 9.37 -7.67
C GLY A 767 0.21 10.32 -8.87
N GLY A 768 1.08 10.06 -9.86
CA GLY A 768 1.42 11.00 -10.93
C GLY A 768 2.22 12.21 -10.43
N VAL A 769 2.86 12.08 -9.26
CA VAL A 769 3.49 13.18 -8.52
C VAL A 769 4.89 12.83 -8.01
N ASN A 770 5.10 11.63 -7.47
CA ASN A 770 6.37 11.25 -6.85
C ASN A 770 7.27 10.47 -7.82
N SER A 771 8.41 11.05 -8.20
CA SER A 771 9.34 10.47 -9.18
C SER A 771 10.26 9.39 -8.62
N ASP A 772 10.28 9.19 -7.30
CA ASP A 772 11.24 8.29 -6.67
C ASP A 772 10.91 6.80 -6.91
N TYR A 773 9.67 6.50 -7.28
CA TYR A 773 9.15 5.13 -7.48
C TYR A 773 8.09 5.07 -8.59
N GLY A 774 7.67 3.85 -8.95
CA GLY A 774 6.61 3.56 -9.93
C GLY A 774 7.11 3.30 -11.36
N SER A 775 8.25 3.86 -11.79
CA SER A 775 8.76 3.74 -13.17
C SER A 775 9.74 2.57 -13.37
N SER A 776 9.34 1.37 -12.94
CA SER A 776 10.16 0.14 -13.10
C SER A 776 9.29 -1.07 -13.41
N ILE A 777 9.90 -2.16 -13.89
CA ILE A 777 9.32 -3.50 -13.99
C ILE A 777 10.08 -4.42 -13.04
N TYR A 778 9.35 -5.25 -12.29
CA TYR A 778 9.91 -6.26 -11.40
C TYR A 778 9.71 -7.66 -11.97
N VAL A 779 10.75 -8.49 -11.84
CA VAL A 779 10.69 -9.94 -11.99
C VAL A 779 11.12 -10.56 -10.66
N ILE A 780 10.20 -11.23 -9.99
CA ILE A 780 10.45 -11.88 -8.69
C ILE A 780 10.42 -13.40 -8.82
N ASP A 781 11.22 -14.08 -8.01
CA ASP A 781 11.28 -15.54 -7.92
C ASP A 781 10.12 -16.07 -7.06
N LEU A 782 9.22 -16.87 -7.63
CA LEU A 782 8.15 -17.49 -6.86
C LEU A 782 8.62 -18.75 -6.12
N GLU A 783 9.76 -19.32 -6.51
CA GLU A 783 10.35 -20.51 -5.92
C GLU A 783 11.28 -20.15 -4.74
N ASP A 784 11.82 -18.92 -4.71
CA ASP A 784 12.61 -18.37 -3.61
C ASP A 784 11.89 -17.21 -2.91
N LYS A 785 10.73 -17.54 -2.32
CA LYS A 785 10.00 -16.69 -1.36
C LYS A 785 9.69 -15.26 -1.85
N GLY A 786 9.58 -15.02 -3.16
CA GLY A 786 9.23 -13.70 -3.71
C GLY A 786 10.38 -12.70 -3.80
N LYS A 787 11.64 -13.16 -3.71
CA LYS A 787 12.82 -12.30 -3.86
C LYS A 787 12.96 -11.73 -5.27
N VAL A 788 13.57 -10.55 -5.37
CA VAL A 788 13.81 -9.87 -6.65
C VAL A 788 14.91 -10.60 -7.44
N LEU A 789 14.59 -11.04 -8.66
CA LEU A 789 15.59 -11.51 -9.62
C LEU A 789 16.09 -10.35 -10.49
N LYS A 790 15.16 -9.47 -10.88
CA LYS A 790 15.49 -8.30 -11.69
C LYS A 790 14.53 -7.15 -11.43
N ARG A 791 15.11 -5.98 -11.19
CA ARG A 791 14.45 -4.69 -11.37
C ARG A 791 14.93 -4.06 -12.67
N ILE A 792 14.01 -3.57 -13.48
CA ILE A 792 14.27 -2.93 -14.77
C ILE A 792 13.67 -1.52 -14.70
N ASP A 793 14.50 -0.51 -14.53
CA ASP A 793 14.07 0.89 -14.49
C ASP A 793 13.80 1.37 -15.93
N LEU A 794 12.61 1.95 -16.16
CA LEU A 794 12.20 2.42 -17.48
C LEU A 794 12.64 3.87 -17.69
N THR A 795 13.11 4.17 -18.89
CA THR A 795 13.53 5.53 -19.26
C THR A 795 12.34 6.47 -19.34
N ASP A 796 12.47 7.61 -18.68
CA ASP A 796 11.49 8.69 -18.69
C ASP A 796 11.77 9.68 -19.83
N VAL A 797 10.74 10.35 -20.34
CA VAL A 797 10.87 11.43 -21.34
C VAL A 797 10.67 12.78 -20.68
N SER A 798 11.08 13.86 -21.35
CA SER A 798 10.83 15.21 -20.86
C SER A 798 9.34 15.58 -21.03
N SER A 799 8.48 15.08 -20.15
CA SER A 799 7.08 15.50 -20.02
C SER A 799 6.83 16.14 -18.64
N ASN A 800 5.63 16.68 -18.44
CA ASN A 800 5.17 17.17 -17.14
C ASN A 800 4.39 16.12 -16.34
N ILE A 801 4.36 14.86 -16.80
CA ILE A 801 3.84 13.69 -16.09
C ILE A 801 5.01 13.02 -15.39
N VAL A 802 4.79 12.59 -14.15
CA VAL A 802 5.76 11.74 -13.46
C VAL A 802 5.46 10.28 -13.82
N ASN A 803 6.34 9.64 -14.60
CA ASN A 803 6.07 8.32 -15.18
C ASN A 803 5.90 7.23 -14.10
N SER A 804 5.11 6.21 -14.41
CA SER A 804 4.95 4.99 -13.62
C SER A 804 4.35 3.85 -14.45
N VAL A 805 4.30 2.62 -13.93
CA VAL A 805 3.77 1.45 -14.67
C VAL A 805 2.56 0.86 -13.92
N PRO A 806 1.39 1.52 -13.97
CA PRO A 806 0.17 1.03 -13.31
C PRO A 806 -0.53 -0.11 -14.08
N ALA A 807 -0.34 -0.19 -15.40
CA ALA A 807 -0.99 -1.19 -16.22
C ALA A 807 -0.45 -2.61 -15.94
N LYS A 808 -1.32 -3.61 -16.12
CA LYS A 808 -0.93 -5.03 -16.13
C LYS A 808 -0.14 -5.34 -17.41
N LEU A 809 0.92 -6.15 -17.29
CA LEU A 809 1.65 -6.67 -18.46
C LEU A 809 0.84 -7.75 -19.19
N VAL A 810 1.15 -7.97 -20.46
CA VAL A 810 0.61 -9.08 -21.26
C VAL A 810 1.73 -10.01 -21.67
N SER A 811 1.49 -11.33 -21.57
CA SER A 811 2.44 -12.38 -21.97
C SER A 811 1.98 -13.03 -23.27
N ILE A 812 2.90 -13.11 -24.23
CA ILE A 812 2.72 -13.88 -25.46
C ILE A 812 3.67 -15.07 -25.42
N THR A 813 3.09 -16.27 -25.43
CA THR A 813 3.78 -17.58 -25.35
C THR A 813 3.38 -18.46 -26.54
N PRO A 814 4.10 -19.58 -26.79
CA PRO A 814 3.66 -20.59 -27.74
C PRO A 814 2.28 -21.20 -27.46
N ASP A 815 1.82 -21.22 -26.20
CA ASP A 815 0.46 -21.67 -25.85
C ASP A 815 -0.59 -20.65 -26.30
N THR A 816 -0.25 -19.36 -26.38
CA THR A 816 -1.17 -18.29 -26.80
C THR A 816 -1.24 -18.09 -28.31
N THR A 817 -0.19 -18.48 -29.06
CA THR A 817 -0.13 -18.36 -30.51
C THR A 817 0.92 -19.27 -31.12
N SER A 818 0.57 -19.92 -32.24
CA SER A 818 1.49 -20.78 -33.00
C SER A 818 2.66 -20.03 -33.63
N LYS A 819 2.59 -18.70 -33.74
CA LYS A 819 3.67 -17.84 -34.28
C LYS A 819 4.85 -17.70 -33.31
N ALA A 820 4.63 -17.87 -32.01
CA ALA A 820 5.69 -17.84 -31.01
C ALA A 820 6.52 -19.14 -31.07
N LYS A 821 7.80 -19.04 -31.44
CA LYS A 821 8.74 -20.16 -31.59
C LYS A 821 9.92 -20.06 -30.61
N TYR A 822 9.60 -19.98 -29.33
CA TYR A 822 10.55 -19.84 -28.23
C TYR A 822 10.01 -20.45 -26.93
N LYS A 823 10.88 -20.82 -26.00
CA LYS A 823 10.51 -21.13 -24.62
C LYS A 823 10.52 -19.85 -23.80
N GLY A 824 9.58 -19.71 -22.87
CA GLY A 824 9.44 -18.51 -22.04
C GLY A 824 8.34 -17.59 -22.54
N SER A 825 8.46 -16.30 -22.21
CA SER A 825 7.42 -15.30 -22.48
C SER A 825 7.99 -14.02 -23.08
N MET A 826 7.31 -13.49 -24.09
CA MET A 826 7.50 -12.13 -24.58
C MET A 826 6.44 -11.24 -23.92
N LEU A 827 6.88 -10.22 -23.18
CA LEU A 827 6.00 -9.38 -22.38
C LEU A 827 5.84 -7.99 -22.97
N TYR A 828 4.65 -7.42 -22.85
CA TYR A 828 4.33 -6.08 -23.34
C TYR A 828 3.52 -5.28 -22.32
N VAL A 829 3.74 -3.97 -22.26
CA VAL A 829 3.01 -3.06 -21.36
C VAL A 829 3.04 -1.63 -21.90
N ALA A 830 2.04 -0.82 -21.55
CA ALA A 830 2.09 0.62 -21.70
C ALA A 830 2.26 1.26 -20.32
N ASP A 831 3.20 2.19 -20.18
CA ASP A 831 3.38 2.95 -18.94
C ASP A 831 2.41 4.15 -18.86
N LEU A 832 2.44 4.89 -17.75
CA LEU A 832 1.49 5.98 -17.47
C LEU A 832 1.51 7.07 -18.55
N GLU A 833 2.65 7.31 -19.18
CA GLU A 833 2.79 8.27 -20.28
C GLU A 833 2.36 7.69 -21.64
N GLY A 834 1.83 6.48 -21.64
CA GLY A 834 1.41 5.77 -22.84
C GLY A 834 2.58 5.30 -23.70
N LYS A 835 3.80 5.20 -23.15
CA LYS A 835 4.93 4.59 -23.84
C LYS A 835 4.77 3.08 -23.76
N GLN A 836 4.80 2.43 -24.92
CA GLN A 836 4.68 0.98 -24.98
C GLN A 836 6.06 0.33 -24.96
N TRP A 837 6.22 -0.70 -24.15
CA TRP A 837 7.46 -1.41 -23.88
C TRP A 837 7.34 -2.90 -24.19
N LYS A 838 8.46 -3.50 -24.61
CA LYS A 838 8.61 -4.93 -24.88
C LYS A 838 9.75 -5.49 -24.04
N LEU A 839 9.48 -6.54 -23.28
CA LEU A 839 10.43 -7.24 -22.40
C LEU A 839 10.63 -8.70 -22.85
N ASN A 840 11.89 -9.12 -22.93
CA ASN A 840 12.26 -10.48 -23.32
C ASN A 840 12.52 -11.39 -22.12
N LEU A 841 11.61 -12.33 -21.85
CA LEU A 841 11.81 -13.46 -20.92
C LEU A 841 11.82 -14.80 -21.67
N THR A 842 12.39 -14.82 -22.87
CA THR A 842 12.46 -16.02 -23.72
C THR A 842 13.87 -16.61 -23.76
N ASN A 843 13.99 -17.82 -24.32
CA ASN A 843 15.28 -18.49 -24.55
C ASN A 843 15.98 -18.01 -25.83
N LYS A 844 15.45 -16.98 -26.49
CA LYS A 844 16.00 -16.37 -27.71
C LYS A 844 16.35 -14.91 -27.41
N GLY A 845 17.47 -14.42 -27.96
CA GLY A 845 17.96 -13.08 -27.64
C GLY A 845 18.52 -12.97 -26.22
N THR A 846 18.55 -11.76 -25.67
CA THR A 846 19.09 -11.50 -24.32
C THR A 846 17.96 -11.51 -23.29
N LEU A 847 18.10 -12.32 -22.23
CA LEU A 847 17.14 -12.37 -21.13
C LEU A 847 17.11 -11.03 -20.38
N TYR A 848 15.92 -10.60 -19.97
CA TYR A 848 15.65 -9.30 -19.31
C TYR A 848 15.86 -8.05 -20.17
N GLU A 849 16.07 -8.20 -21.48
CA GLU A 849 16.20 -7.04 -22.37
C GLU A 849 14.85 -6.34 -22.53
N VAL A 850 14.83 -5.01 -22.36
CA VAL A 850 13.64 -4.16 -22.52
C VAL A 850 13.90 -3.12 -23.62
N THR A 851 12.90 -2.87 -24.46
CA THR A 851 12.96 -1.84 -25.51
C THR A 851 11.64 -1.08 -25.58
N PRO A 852 11.64 0.24 -25.76
CA PRO A 852 10.43 0.96 -26.12
C PRO A 852 10.05 0.61 -27.56
N ILE A 853 8.76 0.64 -27.86
CA ILE A 853 8.22 0.40 -29.22
C ILE A 853 7.40 1.59 -29.73
N PHE A 854 6.83 2.40 -28.84
CA PHE A 854 5.99 3.55 -29.19
C PHE A 854 5.90 4.59 -28.06
N ASP A 855 5.68 5.85 -28.40
CA ASP A 855 5.39 6.97 -27.51
C ASP A 855 4.05 7.64 -27.87
N ALA A 856 3.11 7.66 -26.93
CA ALA A 856 1.81 8.33 -27.08
C ALA A 856 1.89 9.86 -26.99
N GLN A 857 3.02 10.43 -26.55
CA GLN A 857 3.25 11.86 -26.34
C GLN A 857 2.29 12.46 -25.31
N ALA A 858 2.18 11.81 -24.15
CA ALA A 858 1.29 12.24 -23.09
C ALA A 858 1.79 13.49 -22.35
N THR A 859 0.86 14.38 -21.99
CA THR A 859 1.09 15.52 -21.09
C THR A 859 -0.10 15.70 -20.15
N VAL A 860 0.07 16.45 -19.06
CA VAL A 860 -1.03 16.77 -18.13
C VAL A 860 -2.13 17.59 -18.81
N GLU A 861 -1.80 18.39 -19.83
CA GLU A 861 -2.75 19.21 -20.60
C GLU A 861 -3.61 18.34 -21.52
N ASN A 862 -2.97 17.44 -22.29
CA ASN A 862 -3.67 16.60 -23.25
C ASN A 862 -4.36 15.37 -22.61
N ASP A 863 -4.08 15.12 -21.32
CA ASP A 863 -4.74 14.14 -20.46
C ASP A 863 -4.56 12.68 -20.91
N ARG A 864 -3.56 12.44 -21.77
CA ARG A 864 -3.30 11.19 -22.51
C ARG A 864 -2.58 10.13 -21.67
N MET A 865 -2.92 10.03 -20.39
CA MET A 865 -2.36 9.01 -19.49
C MET A 865 -2.96 7.62 -19.77
N GLU A 866 -2.19 6.56 -19.57
CA GLU A 866 -2.61 5.16 -19.77
C GLU A 866 -2.60 4.37 -18.44
N PHE A 867 -3.63 3.55 -18.22
CA PHE A 867 -3.83 2.82 -16.95
C PHE A 867 -4.19 1.35 -17.14
N PHE A 868 -4.54 0.93 -18.34
CA PHE A 868 -5.12 -0.37 -18.62
C PHE A 868 -4.14 -1.28 -19.36
N GLN A 869 -4.40 -2.59 -19.24
CA GLN A 869 -3.68 -3.61 -19.98
C GLN A 869 -3.88 -3.40 -21.49
N ILE A 870 -2.82 -3.55 -22.29
CA ILE A 870 -2.95 -3.59 -23.75
C ILE A 870 -3.71 -4.85 -24.20
N THR A 871 -4.30 -4.83 -25.39
CA THR A 871 -5.01 -5.98 -25.97
C THR A 871 -4.29 -6.46 -27.23
N PRO A 872 -3.59 -7.60 -27.22
CA PRO A 872 -2.87 -8.09 -28.40
C PRO A 872 -3.69 -9.04 -29.28
N THR A 873 -3.33 -9.13 -30.57
CA THR A 873 -3.83 -10.16 -31.50
C THR A 873 -2.85 -10.40 -32.65
N ILE A 874 -2.98 -11.51 -33.37
CA ILE A 874 -2.36 -11.64 -34.70
C ILE A 874 -3.36 -11.11 -35.73
N GLY A 875 -2.92 -10.10 -36.49
CA GLY A 875 -3.72 -9.49 -37.55
C GLY A 875 -3.84 -10.40 -38.78
N SER A 876 -4.75 -10.04 -39.70
CA SER A 876 -4.86 -10.69 -41.00
C SER A 876 -3.62 -10.53 -41.88
N ASP A 877 -2.80 -9.51 -41.59
CA ASP A 877 -1.47 -9.25 -42.17
C ASP A 877 -0.33 -10.05 -41.51
N ASP A 878 -0.67 -11.01 -40.64
CA ASP A 878 0.25 -11.87 -39.89
C ASP A 878 1.16 -11.11 -38.89
N ASN A 879 0.96 -9.81 -38.65
CA ASN A 879 1.71 -9.06 -37.64
C ASN A 879 1.07 -9.18 -36.26
N LEU A 880 1.88 -9.00 -35.20
CA LEU A 880 1.35 -8.80 -33.86
C LEU A 880 0.79 -7.38 -33.77
N TRP A 881 -0.50 -7.27 -33.50
CA TRP A 881 -1.17 -6.02 -33.20
C TRP A 881 -1.39 -5.89 -31.70
N SER A 882 -1.39 -4.65 -31.21
CA SER A 882 -1.74 -4.32 -29.84
C SER A 882 -2.56 -3.04 -29.78
N TYR A 883 -3.57 -3.02 -28.91
CA TYR A 883 -4.52 -1.91 -28.79
C TYR A 883 -4.61 -1.41 -27.35
N TYR A 884 -4.65 -0.09 -27.19
CA TYR A 884 -4.94 0.60 -25.92
C TYR A 884 -5.38 2.04 -26.21
N GLY A 885 -5.83 2.78 -25.20
CA GLY A 885 -6.24 4.15 -25.40
C GLY A 885 -6.38 4.92 -24.10
N THR A 886 -6.31 6.23 -24.21
CA THR A 886 -5.85 7.07 -23.12
C THR A 886 -6.98 7.82 -22.42
N GLY A 887 -6.71 8.23 -21.19
CA GLY A 887 -7.56 9.10 -20.41
C GLY A 887 -7.24 9.04 -18.93
N ASN A 888 -7.16 10.20 -18.29
CA ASN A 888 -6.83 10.29 -16.88
C ASN A 888 -7.93 9.72 -15.96
N GLN A 889 -7.66 8.55 -15.38
CA GLN A 889 -8.60 7.87 -14.47
C GLN A 889 -8.74 8.54 -13.10
N GLN A 890 -7.82 9.44 -12.72
CA GLN A 890 -7.90 10.14 -11.43
C GLN A 890 -8.79 11.38 -11.49
N LYS A 891 -9.02 11.94 -12.68
CA LYS A 891 -9.77 13.18 -12.89
C LYS A 891 -10.76 13.06 -14.05
N VAL A 892 -11.55 11.98 -14.07
CA VAL A 892 -12.49 11.65 -15.16
C VAL A 892 -13.54 12.72 -15.44
N GLN A 893 -13.87 13.58 -14.46
CA GLN A 893 -14.81 14.71 -14.60
C GLN A 893 -14.15 16.03 -15.07
N ARG A 894 -12.83 16.05 -15.28
CA ARG A 894 -12.10 17.27 -15.68
C ARG A 894 -12.54 17.71 -17.08
N LEU A 895 -12.80 19.02 -17.21
CA LEU A 895 -13.07 19.70 -18.47
C LEU A 895 -11.92 20.65 -18.82
N SER A 896 -11.46 20.62 -20.06
CA SER A 896 -10.44 21.51 -20.61
C SER A 896 -10.41 21.39 -22.13
N THR A 897 -10.18 22.51 -22.82
CA THR A 897 -10.01 22.54 -24.27
C THR A 897 -8.74 21.85 -24.76
N ASP A 898 -7.79 21.61 -23.86
CA ASP A 898 -6.48 21.02 -24.19
C ASP A 898 -6.51 19.49 -24.21
N ILE A 899 -7.55 18.88 -23.62
CA ILE A 899 -7.73 17.43 -23.56
C ILE A 899 -7.83 16.86 -24.98
N ASN A 900 -6.96 15.88 -25.27
CA ASN A 900 -6.86 15.27 -26.60
C ASN A 900 -6.43 13.80 -26.48
N ASN A 901 -7.38 12.97 -26.02
CA ASN A 901 -7.22 11.53 -25.85
C ASN A 901 -7.35 10.76 -27.16
N ARG A 902 -6.77 9.56 -27.20
CA ARG A 902 -6.68 8.74 -28.40
C ARG A 902 -6.86 7.26 -28.13
N ILE A 903 -7.28 6.54 -29.16
CA ILE A 903 -7.20 5.08 -29.29
C ILE A 903 -6.05 4.76 -30.24
N PHE A 904 -5.24 3.76 -29.91
CA PHE A 904 -4.11 3.29 -30.73
C PHE A 904 -4.29 1.83 -31.13
N GLY A 905 -3.89 1.52 -32.36
CA GLY A 905 -3.62 0.16 -32.82
C GLY A 905 -2.21 0.09 -33.40
N LEU A 906 -1.33 -0.70 -32.79
CA LEU A 906 0.12 -0.72 -33.05
C LEU A 906 0.59 -2.10 -33.51
N LYS A 907 1.43 -2.13 -34.54
CA LYS A 907 2.08 -3.33 -35.10
C LYS A 907 3.50 -3.51 -34.55
N ASP A 908 3.79 -4.67 -33.96
CA ASP A 908 5.16 -5.16 -33.80
C ASP A 908 5.54 -6.07 -34.96
N LYS A 909 6.17 -5.48 -35.98
CA LYS A 909 6.64 -6.17 -37.19
C LYS A 909 7.78 -7.16 -36.92
N ASN A 910 8.45 -7.05 -35.78
CA ASN A 910 9.58 -7.91 -35.44
C ASN A 910 9.14 -9.20 -34.75
N PHE A 911 7.94 -9.23 -34.17
CA PHE A 911 7.37 -10.43 -33.54
C PHE A 911 7.25 -11.60 -34.56
N PRO A 912 7.72 -12.83 -34.23
CA PRO A 912 8.01 -13.34 -32.88
C PRO A 912 9.42 -13.09 -32.35
N ASN A 913 10.31 -12.47 -33.13
CA ASN A 913 11.66 -12.19 -32.69
C ASN A 913 11.70 -10.99 -31.73
N TYR A 914 12.65 -11.04 -30.79
CA TYR A 914 13.05 -9.83 -30.09
C TYR A 914 13.99 -9.02 -30.97
N LYS A 915 13.71 -7.73 -31.12
CA LYS A 915 14.59 -6.78 -31.80
C LYS A 915 14.49 -5.45 -31.08
N ASN A 916 15.64 -4.90 -30.72
CA ASN A 916 15.72 -3.54 -30.20
C ASN A 916 15.24 -2.55 -31.28
N VAL A 917 14.41 -1.58 -30.88
CA VAL A 917 13.83 -0.57 -31.77
C VAL A 917 14.45 0.79 -31.41
N ASN A 918 14.60 1.67 -32.41
CA ASN A 918 15.23 2.98 -32.27
C ASN A 918 14.44 3.96 -31.38
N GLY A 919 14.45 3.71 -30.06
CA GLY A 919 13.98 4.61 -29.01
C GLY A 919 12.53 5.07 -29.15
N LEU A 920 12.20 6.16 -28.45
CA LEU A 920 10.87 6.76 -28.37
C LEU A 920 10.55 7.69 -29.57
N ASN A 921 11.19 7.44 -30.72
CA ASN A 921 10.97 8.23 -31.93
C ASN A 921 9.68 7.82 -32.68
N ASN A 922 9.14 6.64 -32.39
CA ASN A 922 7.88 6.18 -32.96
C ASN A 922 6.70 6.83 -32.23
N THR A 923 6.16 7.88 -32.81
CA THR A 923 5.01 8.62 -32.29
C THR A 923 3.77 8.43 -33.17
N ALA A 924 2.61 8.85 -32.67
CA ALA A 924 1.37 8.82 -33.44
C ALA A 924 1.48 9.58 -34.78
N LEU A 925 2.13 10.74 -34.77
CA LEU A 925 2.23 11.60 -35.96
C LEU A 925 3.34 11.15 -36.92
N SER A 926 4.39 10.51 -36.42
CA SER A 926 5.51 10.07 -37.26
C SER A 926 5.28 8.70 -37.90
N SER A 927 4.52 7.82 -37.23
CA SER A 927 4.57 6.39 -37.52
C SER A 927 3.20 5.72 -37.72
N LEU A 928 2.09 6.39 -37.38
CA LEU A 928 0.73 5.83 -37.48
C LEU A 928 -0.14 6.61 -38.48
N LYS A 929 -1.19 5.96 -38.98
CA LYS A 929 -2.25 6.63 -39.75
C LYS A 929 -3.37 7.16 -38.87
N ASN A 930 -3.80 8.40 -39.11
CA ASN A 930 -4.99 8.97 -38.48
C ASN A 930 -6.27 8.46 -39.18
N THR A 931 -7.07 7.67 -38.48
CA THR A 931 -8.30 7.07 -39.03
C THR A 931 -9.56 7.53 -38.29
N THR A 932 -9.49 8.71 -37.65
CA THR A 932 -10.59 9.31 -36.88
C THR A 932 -11.89 9.41 -37.69
N THR A 933 -11.82 9.75 -38.98
CA THR A 933 -12.99 9.93 -39.86
C THR A 933 -13.21 8.71 -40.76
N THR A 934 -14.47 8.27 -40.86
CA THR A 934 -14.90 7.20 -41.75
C THR A 934 -14.56 7.55 -43.21
N GLY A 935 -13.82 6.68 -43.90
CA GLY A 935 -13.36 6.91 -45.28
C GLY A 935 -11.87 7.25 -45.41
N ASN A 936 -11.16 7.50 -44.31
CA ASN A 936 -9.69 7.60 -44.33
C ASN A 936 -9.07 6.25 -44.74
N ALA A 937 -7.93 6.32 -45.44
CA ALA A 937 -7.20 5.13 -45.85
C ALA A 937 -6.68 4.35 -44.61
N CYS A 938 -6.90 3.04 -44.60
CA CYS A 938 -6.31 2.12 -43.63
C CYS A 938 -4.77 2.18 -43.70
N PRO A 939 -4.07 1.83 -42.61
CA PRO A 939 -2.61 1.80 -42.61
C PRO A 939 -2.05 0.83 -43.66
N SER A 940 -1.03 1.29 -44.36
CA SER A 940 -0.26 0.49 -45.32
C SER A 940 0.76 -0.41 -44.60
N GLU A 941 1.48 -1.23 -45.36
CA GLU A 941 2.57 -2.07 -44.83
C GLU A 941 3.69 -1.25 -44.17
N SER A 942 3.98 -0.02 -44.64
CA SER A 942 5.03 0.82 -44.05
C SER A 942 4.62 1.44 -42.72
N ASP A 943 3.34 1.72 -42.52
CA ASP A 943 2.84 2.31 -41.27
C ASP A 943 2.98 1.30 -40.11
N LEU A 944 3.19 1.81 -38.90
CA LEU A 944 3.22 1.00 -37.67
C LEU A 944 1.83 0.77 -37.08
N GLY A 945 0.78 1.22 -37.76
CA GLY A 945 -0.61 1.04 -37.31
C GLY A 945 -1.44 2.30 -37.49
N TRP A 946 -2.41 2.51 -36.61
CA TRP A 946 -3.39 3.59 -36.70
C TRP A 946 -3.69 4.23 -35.35
N TYR A 947 -4.26 5.44 -35.39
CA TYR A 947 -4.84 6.09 -34.21
C TYR A 947 -6.15 6.81 -34.54
N VAL A 948 -7.01 6.94 -33.53
CA VAL A 948 -8.27 7.70 -33.55
C VAL A 948 -8.24 8.74 -32.45
N ASN A 949 -8.54 10.00 -32.77
CA ASN A 949 -8.78 11.02 -31.74
C ASN A 949 -10.17 10.83 -31.15
N LEU A 950 -10.26 10.93 -29.82
CA LEU A 950 -11.54 10.95 -29.11
C LEU A 950 -12.22 12.32 -29.22
N GLU A 951 -13.51 12.36 -28.90
CA GLU A 951 -14.27 13.61 -28.82
C GLU A 951 -13.75 14.50 -27.67
N ALA A 952 -14.11 15.79 -27.68
CA ALA A 952 -13.64 16.74 -26.68
C ALA A 952 -14.00 16.31 -25.25
N ASN A 953 -13.02 16.24 -24.35
CA ASN A 953 -13.13 15.77 -22.96
C ASN A 953 -13.48 14.27 -22.79
N GLU A 954 -13.53 13.50 -23.87
CA GLU A 954 -13.79 12.06 -23.80
C GLU A 954 -12.53 11.30 -23.36
N ARG A 955 -12.72 10.19 -22.62
CA ARG A 955 -11.65 9.36 -22.05
C ARG A 955 -11.97 7.88 -22.23
N ILE A 956 -10.94 7.06 -22.40
CA ILE A 956 -11.08 5.61 -22.20
C ILE A 956 -11.24 5.30 -20.72
N THR A 957 -12.11 4.36 -20.36
CA THR A 957 -12.37 3.97 -18.95
C THR A 957 -12.24 2.48 -18.67
N GLY A 958 -11.74 1.71 -19.63
CA GLY A 958 -11.55 0.28 -19.44
C GLY A 958 -10.65 -0.34 -20.48
N LYS A 959 -10.13 -1.53 -20.14
CA LYS A 959 -9.42 -2.40 -21.08
C LYS A 959 -10.31 -2.67 -22.30
N PHE A 960 -9.71 -2.65 -23.49
CA PHE A 960 -10.41 -3.03 -24.70
C PHE A 960 -10.68 -4.54 -24.77
N ALA A 961 -11.71 -4.90 -25.52
CA ALA A 961 -12.00 -6.28 -25.86
C ALA A 961 -11.96 -6.44 -27.38
N LEU A 962 -11.54 -7.61 -27.87
CA LEU A 962 -11.47 -7.89 -29.30
C LEU A 962 -12.26 -9.14 -29.63
N TYR A 963 -13.23 -9.03 -30.52
CA TYR A 963 -14.01 -10.18 -31.01
C TYR A 963 -14.34 -10.00 -32.48
N ASN A 964 -14.09 -11.04 -33.30
CA ASN A 964 -14.34 -11.03 -34.74
C ASN A 964 -13.78 -9.78 -35.45
N GLU A 965 -12.53 -9.42 -35.13
CA GLU A 965 -11.82 -8.24 -35.68
C GLU A 965 -12.48 -6.89 -35.35
N ILE A 966 -13.42 -6.87 -34.40
CA ILE A 966 -14.03 -5.66 -33.84
C ILE A 966 -13.42 -5.39 -32.47
N LEU A 967 -12.85 -4.20 -32.31
CA LEU A 967 -12.32 -3.68 -31.07
C LEU A 967 -13.42 -2.90 -30.33
N TYR A 968 -13.69 -3.30 -29.10
CA TYR A 968 -14.68 -2.72 -28.20
C TYR A 968 -13.98 -1.80 -27.20
N ALA A 969 -14.29 -0.51 -27.25
CA ALA A 969 -13.70 0.50 -26.37
C ALA A 969 -14.78 1.19 -25.53
N THR A 970 -14.61 1.16 -24.21
CA THR A 970 -15.48 1.85 -23.25
C THR A 970 -14.97 3.25 -22.98
N ARG A 971 -15.86 4.23 -23.05
CA ARG A 971 -15.54 5.64 -22.97
C ARG A 971 -16.43 6.36 -21.97
N TYR A 972 -15.94 7.48 -21.47
CA TYR A 972 -16.68 8.36 -20.58
C TYR A 972 -16.65 9.79 -21.09
N LEU A 973 -17.82 10.43 -21.09
CA LEU A 973 -18.00 11.82 -21.45
C LEU A 973 -18.63 12.59 -20.28
N PRO A 974 -17.92 13.55 -19.66
CA PRO A 974 -18.46 14.37 -18.58
C PRO A 974 -19.71 15.17 -19.00
N ASN A 975 -20.63 15.38 -18.06
CA ASN A 975 -21.83 16.18 -18.31
C ASN A 975 -21.52 17.68 -18.24
N THR A 976 -21.41 18.33 -19.40
CA THR A 976 -21.08 19.76 -19.50
C THR A 976 -22.20 20.70 -19.05
N ASN A 977 -23.46 20.25 -19.11
CA ASN A 977 -24.63 21.04 -18.69
C ASN A 977 -24.87 20.97 -17.18
N LYS A 978 -24.51 19.84 -16.55
CA LYS A 978 -24.64 19.59 -15.12
C LYS A 978 -23.36 18.94 -14.60
N MET A 979 -22.30 19.73 -14.42
CA MET A 979 -20.96 19.22 -14.04
C MET A 979 -20.93 18.39 -12.74
N CYS A 980 -21.91 18.59 -11.86
CA CYS A 980 -22.06 17.88 -10.60
C CYS A 980 -22.81 16.54 -10.73
N ALA A 981 -23.37 16.26 -11.91
CA ALA A 981 -23.99 14.99 -12.24
C ALA A 981 -22.95 14.05 -12.88
N PRO A 982 -23.15 12.73 -12.77
CA PRO A 982 -22.42 11.78 -13.60
C PRO A 982 -22.48 12.15 -15.09
N GLY A 983 -21.37 11.91 -15.78
CA GLY A 983 -21.31 11.90 -17.24
C GLY A 983 -21.93 10.64 -17.83
N GLY A 984 -21.86 10.50 -19.15
CA GLY A 984 -22.35 9.34 -19.89
C GLY A 984 -21.26 8.31 -20.14
N ALA A 985 -21.62 7.04 -20.01
CA ALA A 985 -20.82 5.90 -20.44
C ALA A 985 -21.19 5.52 -21.89
N ILE A 986 -20.18 5.24 -22.70
CA ILE A 986 -20.33 4.93 -24.13
C ILE A 986 -19.52 3.67 -24.45
N LEU A 987 -20.06 2.78 -25.29
CA LEU A 987 -19.31 1.72 -25.95
C LEU A 987 -19.17 2.02 -27.44
N THR A 988 -17.94 1.95 -27.96
CA THR A 988 -17.68 2.09 -29.40
C THR A 988 -17.07 0.83 -29.99
N GLU A 989 -17.53 0.46 -31.18
CA GLU A 989 -17.00 -0.64 -31.98
C GLU A 989 -16.07 -0.06 -33.07
N HIS A 990 -14.84 -0.58 -33.16
CA HIS A 990 -13.84 -0.17 -34.15
C HIS A 990 -13.37 -1.35 -34.97
N ASP A 991 -13.05 -1.09 -36.24
CA ASP A 991 -12.33 -2.05 -37.06
C ASP A 991 -10.90 -2.24 -36.52
N SER A 992 -10.49 -3.47 -36.22
CA SER A 992 -9.18 -3.72 -35.60
C SER A 992 -7.99 -3.42 -36.53
N ALA A 993 -8.16 -3.52 -37.85
CA ALA A 993 -7.10 -3.26 -38.82
C ALA A 993 -7.05 -1.78 -39.24
N CYS A 994 -8.21 -1.11 -39.32
CA CYS A 994 -8.31 0.25 -39.83
C CYS A 994 -8.65 1.31 -38.78
N GLY A 995 -9.15 0.93 -37.60
CA GLY A 995 -9.46 1.83 -36.49
C GLY A 995 -10.74 2.65 -36.61
N TYR A 996 -11.37 2.76 -37.78
CA TYR A 996 -12.59 3.56 -37.91
C TYR A 996 -13.73 3.02 -37.03
N GLN A 997 -14.49 3.94 -36.44
CA GLN A 997 -15.64 3.62 -35.61
C GLN A 997 -16.81 3.15 -36.49
N SER A 998 -17.27 1.92 -36.29
CA SER A 998 -18.41 1.37 -37.00
C SER A 998 -19.74 1.54 -36.28
N ARG A 999 -19.71 1.79 -34.96
CA ARG A 999 -20.90 1.89 -34.12
C ARG A 999 -20.62 2.57 -32.77
N LYS A 1000 -21.58 3.32 -32.25
CA LYS A 1000 -21.57 3.99 -30.94
C LYS A 1000 -22.85 3.60 -30.17
N ILE A 1001 -22.70 3.20 -28.91
CA ILE A 1001 -23.81 2.76 -28.06
C ILE A 1001 -23.73 3.54 -26.76
N GLU A 1002 -24.78 4.30 -26.46
CA GLU A 1002 -24.93 4.99 -25.18
C GLU A 1002 -25.33 3.96 -24.12
N LEU A 1003 -24.57 3.86 -23.03
CA LEU A 1003 -24.75 2.89 -21.95
C LEU A 1003 -25.50 3.46 -20.73
N GLY A 1004 -25.78 4.77 -20.76
CA GLY A 1004 -26.42 5.50 -19.67
C GLY A 1004 -25.45 6.36 -18.85
N GLU A 1005 -25.96 6.96 -17.77
CA GLU A 1005 -25.14 7.74 -16.84
C GLU A 1005 -24.16 6.85 -16.08
N GLY A 1006 -22.92 7.32 -15.88
CA GLY A 1006 -21.92 6.58 -15.12
C GLY A 1006 -20.61 6.35 -15.86
N ILE A 1007 -19.71 5.61 -15.22
CA ILE A 1007 -18.53 5.01 -15.87
C ILE A 1007 -18.93 3.62 -16.35
N ALA A 1008 -18.32 3.10 -17.41
CA ALA A 1008 -18.43 1.68 -17.77
C ALA A 1008 -17.08 0.97 -17.63
N THR A 1009 -17.12 -0.30 -17.26
CA THR A 1009 -15.94 -1.16 -17.20
C THR A 1009 -15.56 -1.63 -18.59
N GLY A 1010 -14.32 -2.13 -18.74
CA GLY A 1010 -13.90 -2.82 -19.96
C GLY A 1010 -14.85 -3.98 -20.32
N ALA A 1011 -15.04 -4.20 -21.62
CA ALA A 1011 -15.93 -5.22 -22.13
C ALA A 1011 -15.39 -6.64 -21.91
N VAL A 1012 -16.29 -7.59 -21.67
CA VAL A 1012 -16.01 -9.03 -21.59
C VAL A 1012 -16.81 -9.73 -22.68
N ILE A 1013 -16.14 -10.54 -23.49
CA ILE A 1013 -16.80 -11.32 -24.54
C ILE A 1013 -17.03 -12.72 -24.02
N TYR A 1014 -18.27 -13.20 -24.08
CA TYR A 1014 -18.60 -14.55 -23.69
C TYR A 1014 -19.72 -15.13 -24.56
N LYS A 1015 -19.54 -16.35 -25.09
CA LYS A 1015 -20.51 -17.03 -25.98
C LYS A 1015 -21.11 -16.15 -27.10
N GLY A 1016 -20.30 -15.24 -27.64
CA GLY A 1016 -20.70 -14.34 -28.72
C GLY A 1016 -21.58 -13.15 -28.29
N ASN A 1017 -21.70 -12.88 -26.99
CA ASN A 1017 -22.29 -11.66 -26.43
C ASN A 1017 -21.20 -10.80 -25.78
N ILE A 1018 -21.47 -9.50 -25.66
CA ILE A 1018 -20.60 -8.54 -24.97
C ILE A 1018 -21.24 -8.16 -23.65
N TYR A 1019 -20.47 -8.20 -22.57
CA TYR A 1019 -20.92 -7.90 -21.23
C TYR A 1019 -20.08 -6.81 -20.61
N LEU A 1020 -20.74 -5.86 -19.94
CA LEU A 1020 -20.09 -4.72 -19.28
C LEU A 1020 -20.80 -4.40 -17.97
N GLY A 1021 -20.09 -3.75 -17.05
CA GLY A 1021 -20.68 -3.13 -15.88
C GLY A 1021 -20.78 -1.62 -16.09
N VAL A 1022 -21.82 -1.00 -15.55
CA VAL A 1022 -21.99 0.46 -15.53
C VAL A 1022 -22.42 0.91 -14.12
N SER A 1023 -21.96 2.06 -13.64
CA SER A 1023 -22.52 2.64 -12.40
C SER A 1023 -23.97 3.03 -12.61
N GLY A 1024 -24.87 2.54 -11.77
CA GLY A 1024 -26.26 2.96 -11.71
C GLY A 1024 -27.23 1.91 -12.19
N ALA A 1025 -28.26 1.64 -11.39
CA ALA A 1025 -29.22 0.55 -11.62
C ALA A 1025 -30.39 0.99 -12.51
N GLY A 1026 -30.79 0.14 -13.44
CA GLY A 1026 -32.01 0.32 -14.23
C GLY A 1026 -32.27 -0.85 -15.18
N GLU A 1027 -33.53 -1.03 -15.58
CA GLU A 1027 -33.91 -1.89 -16.70
C GLU A 1027 -34.23 -0.99 -17.90
N GLU A 1028 -33.37 -1.01 -18.91
CA GLU A 1028 -33.59 -0.25 -20.15
C GLU A 1028 -33.03 -0.99 -21.36
N ASP A 1029 -33.71 -0.81 -22.50
CA ASP A 1029 -33.24 -1.24 -23.80
C ASP A 1029 -32.15 -0.29 -24.28
N LEU A 1030 -30.98 -0.83 -24.60
CA LEU A 1030 -29.86 -0.07 -25.14
C LEU A 1030 -30.00 0.05 -26.65
N LYS A 1031 -29.79 1.27 -27.17
CA LYS A 1031 -29.95 1.59 -28.58
C LYS A 1031 -28.63 2.06 -29.21
N ASP A 1032 -28.43 1.72 -30.49
CA ASP A 1032 -27.34 2.28 -31.29
C ASP A 1032 -27.68 3.69 -31.81
N GLU A 1033 -26.74 4.34 -32.50
CA GLU A 1033 -26.96 5.68 -33.08
C GLU A 1033 -28.09 5.75 -34.13
N LYS A 1034 -28.59 4.60 -34.60
CA LYS A 1034 -29.72 4.48 -35.55
C LYS A 1034 -31.05 4.19 -34.85
N GLY A 1035 -31.06 4.08 -33.52
CA GLY A 1035 -32.24 3.81 -32.70
C GLY A 1035 -32.63 2.34 -32.62
N ASN A 1036 -31.82 1.40 -33.13
CA ASN A 1036 -32.09 -0.03 -33.04
C ASN A 1036 -31.79 -0.53 -31.63
N VAL A 1037 -32.67 -1.36 -31.06
CA VAL A 1037 -32.39 -2.05 -29.79
C VAL A 1037 -31.34 -3.13 -30.03
N VAL A 1038 -30.29 -3.09 -29.24
CA VAL A 1038 -29.07 -3.86 -29.49
C VAL A 1038 -28.49 -4.53 -28.25
N GLY A 1039 -29.05 -4.20 -27.09
CA GLY A 1039 -28.65 -4.74 -25.83
C GLY A 1039 -29.67 -4.40 -24.78
N GLN A 1040 -29.45 -4.93 -23.59
CA GLN A 1040 -30.31 -4.71 -22.44
C GLN A 1040 -29.43 -4.45 -21.23
N LYS A 1041 -29.85 -3.50 -20.40
CA LYS A 1041 -29.32 -3.29 -19.06
C LYS A 1041 -30.21 -4.00 -18.04
N THR A 1042 -29.60 -4.75 -17.12
CA THR A 1042 -30.27 -5.40 -15.99
C THR A 1042 -29.45 -5.10 -14.75
N ASP A 1043 -30.02 -4.32 -13.83
CA ASP A 1043 -29.29 -3.67 -12.74
C ASP A 1043 -28.09 -2.87 -13.27
N ASN A 1044 -26.87 -3.27 -12.90
CA ASN A 1044 -25.62 -2.65 -13.32
C ASN A 1044 -24.92 -3.45 -14.42
N ILE A 1045 -25.51 -4.56 -14.88
CA ILE A 1045 -24.95 -5.43 -15.92
C ILE A 1045 -25.57 -5.07 -17.25
N ILE A 1046 -24.73 -4.87 -18.25
CA ILE A 1046 -25.09 -4.63 -19.63
C ILE A 1046 -24.78 -5.87 -20.45
N VAL A 1047 -25.72 -6.28 -21.29
CA VAL A 1047 -25.54 -7.32 -22.30
C VAL A 1047 -25.81 -6.73 -23.68
N ILE A 1048 -24.84 -6.78 -24.58
CA ILE A 1048 -24.94 -6.24 -25.94
C ILE A 1048 -24.72 -7.36 -26.96
N THR A 1049 -25.55 -7.35 -27.99
CA THR A 1049 -25.38 -8.22 -29.15
C THR A 1049 -24.38 -7.59 -30.13
N PRO A 1050 -23.30 -8.29 -30.52
CA PRO A 1050 -22.37 -7.82 -31.54
C PRO A 1050 -23.07 -7.53 -32.87
N ASN A 1051 -22.54 -6.56 -33.62
CA ASN A 1051 -23.02 -6.26 -34.96
C ASN A 1051 -22.70 -7.41 -35.94
N LYS A 1052 -23.71 -8.17 -36.36
CA LYS A 1052 -23.58 -9.36 -37.24
C LYS A 1052 -23.35 -9.02 -38.72
N ASN A 1053 -23.48 -7.75 -39.13
CA ASN A 1053 -23.51 -7.36 -40.54
C ASN A 1053 -22.13 -7.23 -41.22
N LYS A 1054 -21.04 -7.55 -40.51
CA LYS A 1054 -19.71 -7.74 -41.11
C LYS A 1054 -19.28 -9.19 -40.92
N ILE A 1055 -19.47 -10.01 -41.95
CA ILE A 1055 -18.74 -11.28 -42.08
C ILE A 1055 -17.33 -10.89 -42.52
N VAL A 1056 -16.44 -10.68 -41.55
CA VAL A 1056 -15.02 -10.43 -41.82
C VAL A 1056 -14.32 -11.79 -41.95
N PRO A 1057 -13.38 -11.99 -42.90
CA PRO A 1057 -12.61 -13.23 -42.97
C PRO A 1057 -11.98 -13.55 -41.61
N LYS A 1058 -12.04 -14.81 -41.19
CA LYS A 1058 -11.41 -15.23 -39.93
C LYS A 1058 -9.92 -14.86 -39.95
N SER A 1059 -9.44 -14.20 -38.90
CA SER A 1059 -8.01 -14.03 -38.68
C SER A 1059 -7.31 -15.40 -38.74
N LYS A 1060 -6.07 -15.43 -39.25
CA LYS A 1060 -5.33 -16.70 -39.42
C LYS A 1060 -5.00 -17.39 -38.10
N ALA A 1061 -5.06 -16.67 -36.98
CA ALA A 1061 -5.08 -17.17 -35.62
C ALA A 1061 -5.45 -16.02 -34.67
N SER A 1062 -6.23 -16.27 -33.61
CA SER A 1062 -6.39 -15.32 -32.50
C SER A 1062 -5.30 -15.57 -31.46
N ILE A 1063 -4.72 -14.53 -30.87
CA ILE A 1063 -3.97 -14.71 -29.63
C ILE A 1063 -5.00 -15.04 -28.56
N THR A 1064 -4.97 -16.27 -28.07
CA THR A 1064 -5.74 -16.63 -26.89
C THR A 1064 -4.91 -16.19 -25.70
N GLU A 1065 -5.33 -15.14 -24.99
CA GLU A 1065 -4.75 -14.85 -23.67
C GLU A 1065 -4.74 -16.15 -22.86
N GLU A 1066 -3.59 -16.49 -22.26
CA GLU A 1066 -3.46 -17.65 -21.40
C GLU A 1066 -4.34 -17.42 -20.17
N SER A 1067 -5.60 -17.83 -20.30
CA SER A 1067 -6.57 -17.68 -19.25
C SER A 1067 -6.40 -18.82 -18.28
N TRP A 1068 -5.62 -18.58 -17.25
CA TRP A 1068 -5.40 -19.63 -16.26
C TRP A 1068 -6.44 -19.60 -15.13
N ARG A 1069 -7.58 -18.88 -15.32
CA ARG A 1069 -8.91 -19.21 -14.70
C ARG A 1069 -10.18 -18.53 -15.27
N GLU A 1070 -10.14 -17.65 -16.27
CA GLU A 1070 -11.34 -17.21 -17.00
C GLU A 1070 -11.68 -18.24 -18.08
N ILE A 1071 -12.64 -19.12 -17.83
CA ILE A 1071 -13.11 -20.01 -18.91
C ILE A 1071 -13.68 -19.09 -20.01
N PHE A 1072 -13.35 -19.39 -21.27
CA PHE A 1072 -13.65 -18.59 -22.48
C PHE A 1072 -15.14 -18.46 -22.80
#